data_AF-A0A2W0BTM7-F1
#
_entry.id   AF-A0A2W0BTM7-F1
#
_cell.length_a   1.000
_cell.length_b   1.000
_cell.length_c   1.000
_cell.angle_alpha   90.00
_cell.angle_beta   90.00
_cell.angle_gamma   90.00
#
_symmetry.space_group_name_H-M   'P 1'
#
loop_
_entity.id
_entity.type
_entity.pdbx_description
1 polymer ?
#
loop_
_entity_poly.entity_id
_entity_poly.type
_entity_poly.pdbx_seq_one_letter_code
_entity_poly.pdbx_strand_id
1 'polypeptide(L)'
;MRFSIPILAVGIMTCGLQSLAQSADSSDIGTRYSYRDQLKAASDPLPAADSSTEDSPTDYKEALRRLAEDDEVGANPNSASSKVKQSHDRRHPSQASPQINTRSSNSARDSAEELPRVQREIVQPVSLQGGSQAQVLQVPVVAVNPSSCTDAYCEQLHRIADSANLQPSLRVYEPGRTPTTEANFLKNLAFDQMHIWTSPFKLRDSDATWAIPFGIVTGSLIATDRDISKRLSNPGRIDTSRQVSNLGLYSFIGAGAGMYGLGLISHNDHQRETGLLAGEAFINATLVAEALKVVVGRQRPFEGDHFGHIGKGGSSFPSAHAIDSWALASVLAREYPNPLMQIASYGLASAVSVARITAQQHYSSDVLVGSAFGYLIGKKIYRDHHNPELPGAEYGTFVREGSRGAEHSGSAYVPLESWVYPVIDRLAGLGFIHSNFDSERPFTRLECARIAAEAAENSDLYDASPDIQSIVTSLQQEFARESEVWAGNSDNRSLVLESVYTRATEIAGSVLRDGYHFGQTLYNDYGRPYGRGFNSITGFSARATSGPLVFYFQGEYQHAPANPDFSPQVKAQITAAEAVANLGTGPGTPQLNSAFPAENRFRVVDAYIGLNFGNSLVTLGSQSLWWGPGTGGPLMFTNNSEPLNMIRLNSTSPTQVPLLSKFLGPLRYDIFLGQTDGQHFIFTSSGLRGPNLGTQPFIQGQRFSFKPTPNFEFGLTKTGIFGGSGYSLTAGYLFRTTFTAANYSAGDAKKPGDRRSGFDVMYRIPRLRDRLTWYAEEFSEDEISPIFFPRMSAMRSGIYAARLPGLPRVDLRVEGVYTDVPSYGAGKGYFYFNATYRDGFTKNGNIIGDWIGRDGRGVSAASTIWLSAKNSFQLGYREGVVDQEFLQGGRYQDFSLGGSFNLRSDVYASATVQYEHWAFPVLSGVPQNNVSSSVQITYRPEHLRLIGGGTK
;
A
#
# COMPACT_ATOMS: atom_id res chain seq x y z
N MET A 1 10.13 -17.79 15.24
CA MET A 1 8.88 -17.07 15.58
C MET A 1 7.92 -17.21 14.40
N ARG A 2 6.92 -18.11 14.47
CA ARG A 2 5.91 -18.32 13.42
C ARG A 2 4.48 -18.31 14.00
N PHE A 3 4.14 -17.35 14.87
CA PHE A 3 2.75 -17.15 15.31
C PHE A 3 2.61 -15.73 15.84
N SER A 4 2.00 -14.80 15.09
CA SER A 4 1.48 -13.51 15.62
C SER A 4 0.61 -12.71 14.63
N ILE A 5 0.75 -12.89 13.31
CA ILE A 5 0.00 -12.08 12.33
C ILE A 5 -1.49 -12.47 12.21
N PRO A 6 -1.90 -13.76 12.24
CA PRO A 6 -3.32 -14.14 12.13
C PRO A 6 -4.19 -13.63 13.27
N ILE A 7 -3.61 -13.38 14.45
CA ILE A 7 -4.35 -12.96 15.65
C ILE A 7 -4.78 -11.49 15.54
N LEU A 8 -4.04 -10.64 14.83
CA LEU A 8 -4.43 -9.25 14.60
C LEU A 8 -5.60 -9.16 13.61
N ALA A 9 -5.55 -9.94 12.52
CA ALA A 9 -6.65 -10.03 11.55
C ALA A 9 -7.91 -10.64 12.16
N VAL A 10 -7.76 -11.70 12.97
CA VAL A 10 -8.86 -12.28 13.75
C VAL A 10 -9.37 -11.30 14.80
N GLY A 11 -8.51 -10.53 15.48
CA GLY A 11 -8.90 -9.51 16.46
C GLY A 11 -9.73 -8.38 15.84
N ILE A 12 -9.33 -7.89 14.66
CA ILE A 12 -10.08 -6.91 13.86
C ILE A 12 -11.42 -7.50 13.40
N MET A 13 -11.44 -8.76 12.96
CA MET A 13 -12.68 -9.47 12.59
C MET A 13 -13.60 -9.75 13.78
N THR A 14 -13.08 -10.14 14.94
CA THR A 14 -13.89 -10.47 16.13
C THR A 14 -14.49 -9.22 16.75
N CYS A 15 -13.81 -8.06 16.70
CA CYS A 15 -14.43 -6.79 17.05
C CYS A 15 -15.47 -6.34 16.01
N GLY A 16 -15.23 -6.57 14.71
CA GLY A 16 -16.22 -6.32 13.65
C GLY A 16 -17.47 -7.21 13.77
N LEU A 17 -17.29 -8.49 14.11
CA LEU A 17 -18.36 -9.45 14.38
C LEU A 17 -19.07 -9.17 15.71
N GLN A 18 -18.35 -8.70 16.74
CA GLN A 18 -18.97 -8.22 17.99
C GLN A 18 -19.78 -6.94 17.77
N SER A 19 -19.36 -6.05 16.87
CA SER A 19 -20.17 -4.90 16.45
C SER A 19 -21.45 -5.35 15.70
N LEU A 20 -21.39 -6.42 14.90
CA LEU A 20 -22.55 -7.03 14.25
C LEU A 20 -23.47 -7.76 15.25
N ALA A 21 -22.91 -8.36 16.31
CA ALA A 21 -23.67 -9.01 17.36
C ALA A 21 -24.33 -7.99 18.32
N GLN A 22 -23.66 -6.87 18.63
CA GLN A 22 -24.22 -5.79 19.45
C GLN A 22 -25.35 -5.00 18.74
N SER A 23 -25.46 -5.08 17.41
CA SER A 23 -26.64 -4.53 16.70
C SER A 23 -27.87 -5.44 16.76
N ALA A 24 -27.72 -6.71 17.13
CA ALA A 24 -28.82 -7.66 17.25
C ALA A 24 -29.50 -7.64 18.62
N ASP A 25 -28.88 -7.02 19.63
CA ASP A 25 -29.41 -6.94 21.00
C ASP A 25 -29.92 -5.52 21.29
N SER A 26 -31.20 -5.29 20.98
CA SER A 26 -31.88 -4.01 21.18
C SER A 26 -32.33 -3.86 22.64
N SER A 27 -31.56 -3.17 23.48
CA SER A 27 -32.12 -2.60 24.73
C SER A 27 -31.34 -1.45 25.38
N ASP A 28 -30.08 -1.18 25.02
CA ASP A 28 -29.32 -0.07 25.65
C ASP A 28 -28.96 1.04 24.65
N ILE A 29 -29.88 1.99 24.45
CA ILE A 29 -29.71 3.18 23.61
C ILE A 29 -29.42 4.39 24.49
N GLY A 30 -28.13 4.69 24.66
CA GLY A 30 -27.69 6.08 24.87
C GLY A 30 -27.80 6.83 23.54
N THR A 31 -28.64 7.86 23.49
CA THR A 31 -28.84 8.88 22.43
C THR A 31 -28.01 8.69 21.16
N ARG A 32 -28.44 7.77 20.29
CA ARG A 32 -28.01 7.70 18.89
C ARG A 32 -28.79 8.77 18.14
N TYR A 33 -28.13 9.84 17.71
CA TYR A 33 -28.73 10.74 16.73
C TYR A 33 -28.54 10.11 15.35
N SER A 34 -29.63 9.70 14.70
CA SER A 34 -29.61 9.53 13.24
C SER A 34 -29.26 10.89 12.61
N TYR A 35 -28.62 10.92 11.44
CA TYR A 35 -28.48 12.17 10.68
C TYR A 35 -29.85 12.83 10.45
N ARG A 36 -30.91 12.02 10.35
CA ARG A 36 -32.31 12.48 10.36
C ARG A 36 -32.67 13.28 11.63
N ASP A 37 -32.18 12.88 12.79
CA ASP A 37 -32.42 13.59 14.06
C ASP A 37 -31.61 14.88 14.15
N GLN A 38 -30.40 14.89 13.57
CA GLN A 38 -29.58 16.10 13.45
C GLN A 38 -30.24 17.11 12.50
N LEU A 39 -30.81 16.64 11.40
CA LEU A 39 -31.60 17.47 10.47
C LEU A 39 -32.87 18.00 11.11
N LYS A 40 -33.59 17.17 11.88
CA LYS A 40 -34.76 17.62 12.63
C LYS A 40 -34.40 18.75 13.60
N ALA A 41 -33.31 18.57 14.35
CA ALA A 41 -32.79 19.58 15.27
C ALA A 41 -32.27 20.85 14.58
N ALA A 42 -31.74 20.75 13.35
CA ALA A 42 -31.32 21.90 12.56
C ALA A 42 -32.47 22.61 11.82
N SER A 43 -33.58 21.90 11.57
CA SER A 43 -34.79 22.42 10.91
C SER A 43 -35.81 23.01 11.88
N ASP A 44 -35.70 22.74 13.18
CA ASP A 44 -36.54 23.35 14.20
C ASP A 44 -36.15 24.84 14.35
N PRO A 45 -37.10 25.79 14.21
CA PRO A 45 -36.81 27.18 14.53
C PRO A 45 -36.39 27.24 16.00
N LEU A 46 -35.26 27.89 16.27
CA LEU A 46 -34.78 28.13 17.64
C LEU A 46 -35.98 28.61 18.49
N PRO A 47 -36.22 28.02 19.67
CA PRO A 47 -37.30 28.48 20.53
C PRO A 47 -37.13 29.98 20.75
N ALA A 48 -38.20 30.73 20.46
CA ALA A 48 -38.24 32.17 20.60
C ALA A 48 -37.65 32.55 21.96
N ALA A 49 -36.53 33.29 21.92
CA ALA A 49 -36.02 33.92 23.12
C ALA A 49 -37.13 34.81 23.67
N ASP A 50 -37.45 34.57 24.93
CA ASP A 50 -38.50 35.26 25.67
C ASP A 50 -38.37 36.77 25.49
N SER A 51 -39.47 37.39 25.05
CA SER A 51 -39.58 38.79 24.71
C SER A 51 -39.50 39.64 25.99
N SER A 52 -38.31 40.07 26.35
CA SER A 52 -38.13 41.24 27.22
C SER A 52 -36.76 41.89 27.01
N THR A 53 -36.59 42.56 25.87
CA THR A 53 -35.84 43.82 25.74
C THR A 53 -36.01 44.31 24.30
N GLU A 54 -36.58 45.51 24.17
CA GLU A 54 -36.74 46.23 22.90
C GLU A 54 -35.37 46.55 22.30
N ASP A 55 -35.13 46.10 21.06
CA ASP A 55 -34.71 46.98 19.96
C ASP A 55 -34.79 46.24 18.61
N SER A 56 -35.32 46.93 17.60
CA SER A 56 -35.83 46.35 16.34
C SER A 56 -34.76 46.00 15.28
N PRO A 57 -35.07 45.17 14.26
CA PRO A 57 -34.11 44.71 13.26
C PRO A 57 -34.04 45.64 12.03
N THR A 58 -33.07 46.55 12.04
CA THR A 58 -32.62 47.26 10.83
C THR A 58 -31.12 47.48 10.91
N ASP A 59 -30.30 46.52 10.46
CA ASP A 59 -28.87 46.84 10.20
C ASP A 59 -28.07 45.88 9.30
N TYR A 60 -28.71 45.22 8.32
CA TYR A 60 -27.96 44.48 7.30
C TYR A 60 -27.46 45.38 6.15
N LYS A 61 -28.11 46.52 5.91
CA LYS A 61 -27.75 47.47 4.83
C LYS A 61 -26.70 48.51 5.25
N GLU A 62 -26.61 48.86 6.53
CA GLU A 62 -25.61 49.80 7.04
C GLU A 62 -24.24 49.14 7.22
N ALA A 63 -24.21 47.85 7.55
CA ALA A 63 -23.00 47.04 7.61
C ALA A 63 -22.31 46.87 6.24
N LEU A 64 -23.09 46.85 5.14
CA LEU A 64 -22.56 46.83 3.77
C LEU A 64 -22.12 48.22 3.28
N ARG A 65 -22.61 49.30 3.89
CA ARG A 65 -22.19 50.67 3.56
C ARG A 65 -20.86 51.04 4.21
N ARG A 66 -20.59 50.53 5.43
CA ARG A 66 -19.31 50.74 6.14
C ARG A 66 -18.13 49.94 5.59
N LEU A 67 -18.36 48.97 4.72
CA LEU A 67 -17.30 48.22 4.01
C LEU A 67 -16.94 48.83 2.64
N ALA A 68 -17.59 49.92 2.25
CA ALA A 68 -17.39 50.58 0.95
C ALA A 68 -16.82 52.01 1.05
N GLU A 69 -16.36 52.45 2.24
CA GLU A 69 -15.84 53.82 2.46
C GLU A 69 -14.38 53.90 2.95
N ASP A 70 -13.63 52.80 3.06
CA ASP A 70 -12.18 52.85 3.35
C ASP A 70 -11.36 52.54 2.10
N ASP A 71 -11.35 53.49 1.16
CA ASP A 71 -10.28 53.67 0.19
C ASP A 71 -9.92 55.17 0.10
N GLU A 72 -8.62 55.43 0.09
CA GLU A 72 -7.89 56.70 -0.10
C GLU A 72 -7.38 57.50 1.14
N VAL A 73 -6.03 57.56 1.18
CA VAL A 73 -5.12 58.74 1.31
C VAL A 73 -4.02 58.42 2.36
N GLY A 74 -2.70 58.48 2.08
CA GLY A 74 -1.97 59.27 1.09
C GLY A 74 -0.46 58.95 1.03
N ALA A 75 0.15 59.44 -0.05
CA ALA A 75 1.57 59.48 -0.41
C ALA A 75 2.44 60.27 0.61
N ASN A 76 3.79 60.21 0.65
CA ASN A 76 4.77 60.62 -0.38
C ASN A 76 6.24 60.40 0.14
N PRO A 77 7.35 60.86 -0.50
CA PRO A 77 8.34 60.02 -1.21
C PRO A 77 9.81 60.20 -0.70
N ASN A 78 10.77 59.43 -1.22
CA ASN A 78 12.09 59.96 -1.63
C ASN A 78 12.97 58.96 -2.42
N SER A 79 13.43 59.51 -3.56
CA SER A 79 14.49 59.17 -4.52
C SER A 79 15.60 58.17 -4.15
N ALA A 80 15.99 57.33 -5.14
CA ALA A 80 17.27 57.46 -5.85
C ALA A 80 17.34 56.55 -7.10
N SER A 81 17.81 57.14 -8.20
CA SER A 81 17.90 56.59 -9.56
C SER A 81 19.31 56.09 -9.94
N SER A 82 19.36 55.34 -11.06
CA SER A 82 20.50 55.08 -11.97
C SER A 82 21.42 53.90 -11.58
N LYS A 83 21.91 53.03 -12.47
CA LYS A 83 22.33 53.19 -13.87
C LYS A 83 22.14 51.92 -14.71
N VAL A 84 21.89 52.18 -15.99
CA VAL A 84 22.09 51.36 -17.19
C VAL A 84 23.55 50.90 -17.34
N LYS A 85 23.77 49.69 -17.86
CA LYS A 85 24.84 49.42 -18.83
C LYS A 85 24.51 48.21 -19.72
N GLN A 86 24.25 48.51 -21.00
CA GLN A 86 24.42 47.62 -22.14
C GLN A 86 25.91 47.28 -22.34
N SER A 87 26.21 46.12 -22.92
CA SER A 87 26.72 46.02 -24.31
C SER A 87 27.33 44.65 -24.62
N HIS A 88 26.94 44.08 -25.78
CA HIS A 88 27.75 43.42 -26.84
C HIS A 88 28.69 42.26 -26.45
N ASP A 89 29.05 41.30 -27.30
CA ASP A 89 28.76 40.84 -28.67
C ASP A 89 29.60 39.55 -28.76
N ARG A 90 29.14 38.52 -29.48
CA ARG A 90 29.81 38.03 -30.71
C ARG A 90 29.23 36.70 -31.18
N ARG A 91 29.24 36.63 -32.50
CA ARG A 91 28.61 35.68 -33.42
C ARG A 91 29.58 34.55 -33.83
N HIS A 92 28.97 33.40 -34.19
CA HIS A 92 29.25 32.54 -35.37
C HIS A 92 30.60 31.78 -35.50
N PRO A 93 30.74 30.79 -36.42
CA PRO A 93 29.83 29.69 -36.80
C PRO A 93 30.59 28.36 -37.14
N SER A 94 29.81 27.36 -37.60
CA SER A 94 30.11 26.42 -38.71
C SER A 94 30.59 24.98 -38.42
N GLN A 95 29.77 24.05 -38.96
CA GLN A 95 30.07 22.93 -39.88
C GLN A 95 31.22 21.96 -39.58
N ALA A 96 30.89 20.66 -39.56
CA ALA A 96 31.16 19.69 -40.64
C ALA A 96 31.39 18.27 -40.11
N SER A 97 30.70 17.29 -40.71
CA SER A 97 31.18 15.89 -40.80
C SER A 97 32.39 15.83 -41.76
N PRO A 98 33.23 14.78 -41.73
CA PRO A 98 32.95 13.64 -42.62
C PRO A 98 33.40 12.24 -42.15
N GLN A 99 32.89 11.32 -42.94
CA GLN A 99 33.05 9.87 -43.13
C GLN A 99 34.46 9.20 -43.19
N ILE A 100 34.43 7.87 -42.95
CA ILE A 100 35.17 6.76 -43.65
C ILE A 100 36.68 6.64 -43.30
N ASN A 101 37.32 5.49 -42.98
CA ASN A 101 37.31 4.17 -43.65
C ASN A 101 37.98 3.03 -42.81
N THR A 102 37.49 1.80 -43.00
CA THR A 102 38.18 0.48 -43.13
C THR A 102 39.53 0.17 -42.46
N ARG A 103 39.61 -1.02 -41.83
CA ARG A 103 40.52 -2.09 -42.29
C ARG A 103 40.10 -3.50 -41.84
N SER A 104 40.07 -4.37 -42.83
CA SER A 104 39.92 -5.83 -42.84
C SER A 104 41.18 -6.56 -42.34
N SER A 105 41.02 -7.81 -41.88
CA SER A 105 41.86 -8.94 -42.34
C SER A 105 41.29 -10.29 -41.89
N ASN A 106 40.98 -11.14 -42.89
CA ASN A 106 41.32 -12.57 -43.05
C ASN A 106 41.02 -13.59 -41.93
N SER A 107 40.74 -14.87 -42.15
CA SER A 107 40.28 -15.76 -43.24
C SER A 107 40.54 -17.19 -42.74
N ALA A 108 39.71 -18.17 -43.14
CA ALA A 108 40.03 -19.61 -43.27
C ALA A 108 40.22 -20.42 -41.97
N ARG A 109 39.96 -21.74 -41.89
CA ARG A 109 39.15 -22.76 -42.58
C ARG A 109 39.40 -24.06 -41.79
N ASP A 110 38.42 -24.96 -41.75
CA ASP A 110 38.47 -26.42 -41.58
C ASP A 110 39.36 -27.07 -40.50
N SER A 111 38.75 -27.88 -39.63
CA SER A 111 38.83 -29.36 -39.70
C SER A 111 37.91 -30.02 -38.68
N ALA A 112 37.23 -31.07 -39.13
CA ALA A 112 36.38 -31.96 -38.36
C ALA A 112 37.21 -32.96 -37.55
N GLU A 113 36.72 -33.35 -36.37
CA GLU A 113 37.07 -34.63 -35.74
C GLU A 113 35.84 -35.19 -35.00
N GLU A 114 35.53 -36.45 -35.31
CA GLU A 114 34.42 -37.26 -34.80
C GLU A 114 34.63 -37.68 -33.34
N LEU A 115 33.55 -37.77 -32.57
CA LEU A 115 33.46 -38.65 -31.38
C LEU A 115 32.07 -39.32 -31.32
N PRO A 116 31.96 -40.54 -30.77
CA PRO A 116 31.05 -41.57 -31.25
C PRO A 116 29.70 -41.64 -30.52
N ARG A 117 28.71 -42.19 -31.22
CA ARG A 117 27.44 -42.67 -30.66
C ARG A 117 27.67 -43.86 -29.73
N VAL A 118 27.09 -43.82 -28.53
CA VAL A 118 26.78 -45.01 -27.71
C VAL A 118 25.28 -45.02 -27.37
N GLN A 119 24.75 -46.23 -27.35
CA GLN A 119 23.36 -46.64 -27.49
C GLN A 119 22.45 -46.30 -26.30
N ARG A 120 21.15 -46.18 -26.62
CA ARG A 120 20.03 -46.16 -25.68
C ARG A 120 19.94 -47.47 -24.89
N GLU A 121 19.90 -47.38 -23.57
CA GLU A 121 19.21 -48.38 -22.74
C GLU A 121 17.91 -47.80 -22.19
N ILE A 122 16.86 -48.60 -22.34
CA ILE A 122 15.50 -48.37 -21.91
C ILE A 122 15.42 -48.79 -20.44
N VAL A 123 15.05 -47.87 -19.54
CA VAL A 123 14.63 -48.21 -18.18
C VAL A 123 13.18 -47.75 -18.00
N GLN A 124 12.33 -48.70 -17.64
CA GLN A 124 10.88 -48.56 -17.47
C GLN A 124 10.52 -47.65 -16.26
N PRO A 125 9.34 -47.01 -16.27
CA PRO A 125 8.88 -46.18 -15.15
C PRO A 125 8.43 -47.04 -13.96
N VAL A 126 8.94 -46.74 -12.76
CA VAL A 126 8.43 -47.26 -11.49
C VAL A 126 7.22 -46.43 -11.07
N SER A 127 6.09 -47.10 -10.88
CA SER A 127 4.82 -46.58 -10.37
C SER A 127 4.96 -46.12 -8.91
N LEU A 128 4.60 -44.86 -8.60
CA LEU A 128 4.39 -44.39 -7.24
C LEU A 128 2.88 -44.34 -6.95
N GLN A 129 2.41 -45.34 -6.20
CA GLN A 129 1.11 -45.31 -5.51
C GLN A 129 1.17 -44.32 -4.34
N GLY A 130 0.04 -43.66 -4.09
CA GLY A 130 -0.12 -42.59 -3.13
C GLY A 130 0.16 -42.97 -1.67
N GLY A 131 0.65 -41.99 -0.93
CA GLY A 131 0.84 -42.03 0.51
C GLY A 131 1.42 -40.71 1.01
N SER A 132 0.58 -39.88 1.61
CA SER A 132 0.93 -38.61 2.23
C SER A 132 1.78 -38.83 3.49
N GLN A 133 3.10 -38.71 3.43
CA GLN A 133 3.98 -38.18 4.49
C GLN A 133 5.37 -37.88 3.89
N ALA A 134 5.82 -36.63 3.96
CA ALA A 134 7.19 -36.25 3.62
C ALA A 134 8.14 -36.78 4.70
N GLN A 135 8.74 -37.95 4.49
CA GLN A 135 9.88 -38.40 5.30
C GLN A 135 11.14 -37.70 4.79
N VAL A 136 11.68 -36.83 5.65
CA VAL A 136 13.03 -36.28 5.54
C VAL A 136 14.01 -37.46 5.52
N LEU A 137 14.83 -37.55 4.48
CA LEU A 137 15.92 -38.53 4.41
C LEU A 137 16.98 -38.15 5.47
N GLN A 138 16.82 -38.61 6.70
CA GLN A 138 17.90 -38.59 7.68
C GLN A 138 18.84 -39.73 7.35
N VAL A 139 20.01 -39.41 6.79
CA VAL A 139 21.12 -40.35 6.70
C VAL A 139 21.73 -40.46 8.11
N PRO A 140 21.70 -41.63 8.77
CA PRO A 140 22.38 -41.79 10.05
C PRO A 140 23.88 -41.93 9.77
N VAL A 141 24.67 -40.93 10.14
CA VAL A 141 26.13 -41.09 10.18
C VAL A 141 26.46 -41.87 11.45
N VAL A 142 26.64 -43.18 11.30
CA VAL A 142 27.27 -44.03 12.31
C VAL A 142 28.73 -43.59 12.40
N ALA A 143 29.14 -43.04 13.55
CA ALA A 143 30.54 -42.83 13.85
C ALA A 143 31.21 -44.21 13.99
N VAL A 144 32.02 -44.59 13.01
CA VAL A 144 32.82 -45.82 13.08
C VAL A 144 34.11 -45.51 13.85
N ASN A 145 34.36 -46.28 14.91
CA ASN A 145 35.56 -46.18 15.73
C ASN A 145 36.80 -46.58 14.89
N PRO A 146 37.90 -45.80 14.85
CA PRO A 146 39.02 -46.04 13.94
C PRO A 146 39.82 -47.34 14.17
N SER A 147 39.55 -48.06 15.25
CA SER A 147 40.34 -49.23 15.67
C SER A 147 39.79 -50.58 15.20
N SER A 148 38.78 -50.63 14.31
CA SER A 148 38.17 -51.89 13.88
C SER A 148 37.77 -51.97 12.39
N CYS A 149 38.66 -51.64 11.45
CA CYS A 149 38.47 -51.97 10.01
C CYS A 149 39.55 -52.96 9.56
N THR A 150 39.16 -54.18 9.19
CA THR A 150 40.08 -55.22 8.68
C THR A 150 39.64 -55.82 7.34
N ASP A 151 38.70 -55.21 6.62
CA ASP A 151 38.19 -55.76 5.36
C ASP A 151 38.34 -54.79 4.17
N ALA A 152 38.56 -55.35 2.98
CA ALA A 152 38.87 -54.65 1.72
C ALA A 152 37.76 -53.67 1.30
N TYR A 153 36.54 -53.87 1.79
CA TYR A 153 35.42 -52.97 1.58
C TYR A 153 35.57 -51.63 2.34
N CYS A 154 36.16 -51.62 3.55
CA CYS A 154 36.50 -50.38 4.26
C CYS A 154 37.55 -49.57 3.48
N GLU A 155 38.58 -50.24 2.94
CA GLU A 155 39.62 -49.55 2.16
C GLU A 155 39.08 -48.94 0.87
N GLN A 156 38.11 -49.60 0.22
CA GLN A 156 37.48 -49.08 -0.98
C GLN A 156 36.62 -47.84 -0.68
N LEU A 157 35.92 -47.82 0.45
CA LEU A 157 35.18 -46.65 0.93
C LEU A 157 36.13 -45.48 1.30
N HIS A 158 37.28 -45.76 1.91
CA HIS A 158 38.30 -44.74 2.17
C HIS A 158 38.88 -44.16 0.88
N ARG A 159 39.20 -44.98 -0.12
CA ARG A 159 39.68 -44.50 -1.42
C ARG A 159 38.63 -43.66 -2.15
N ILE A 160 37.35 -44.02 -2.05
CA ILE A 160 36.25 -43.23 -2.61
C ILE A 160 36.11 -41.89 -1.86
N ALA A 161 36.16 -41.88 -0.53
CA ALA A 161 36.12 -40.67 0.28
C ALA A 161 37.31 -39.72 0.01
N ASP A 162 38.51 -40.28 -0.11
CA ASP A 162 39.74 -39.53 -0.44
C ASP A 162 39.70 -38.99 -1.89
N SER A 163 39.19 -39.78 -2.85
CA SER A 163 39.04 -39.36 -4.24
C SER A 163 37.94 -38.30 -4.45
N ALA A 164 36.95 -38.27 -3.55
CA ALA A 164 35.86 -37.29 -3.56
C ALA A 164 36.23 -35.99 -2.82
N ASN A 165 37.42 -35.89 -2.23
CA ASN A 165 37.85 -34.77 -1.38
C ASN A 165 36.84 -34.48 -0.25
N LEU A 166 36.08 -35.50 0.16
CA LEU A 166 35.13 -35.42 1.26
C LEU A 166 35.92 -35.62 2.53
N GLN A 167 36.55 -34.54 3.00
CA GLN A 167 36.94 -34.48 4.40
C GLN A 167 35.68 -34.78 5.23
N PRO A 168 35.75 -35.66 6.26
CA PRO A 168 34.74 -35.64 7.31
C PRO A 168 34.66 -34.19 7.74
N SER A 169 33.47 -33.64 7.93
CA SER A 169 33.27 -32.27 8.36
C SER A 169 34.01 -32.01 9.67
N LEU A 170 35.31 -31.74 9.57
CA LEU A 170 36.04 -30.80 10.38
C LEU A 170 35.08 -29.62 10.42
N ARG A 171 34.48 -29.40 11.60
CA ARG A 171 33.89 -28.12 11.93
C ARG A 171 34.89 -27.10 11.44
N VAL A 172 34.59 -26.46 10.30
CA VAL A 172 35.44 -25.43 9.74
C VAL A 172 35.46 -24.38 10.82
N TYR A 173 36.57 -24.33 11.55
CA TYR A 173 36.91 -23.24 12.43
C TYR A 173 36.97 -22.02 11.51
N GLU A 174 35.87 -21.26 11.46
CA GLU A 174 35.88 -19.95 10.81
C GLU A 174 36.94 -19.11 11.55
N PRO A 175 37.98 -18.63 10.86
CA PRO A 175 39.02 -17.82 11.49
C PRO A 175 38.38 -16.53 12.01
N GLY A 176 38.24 -16.40 13.34
CA GLY A 176 37.63 -15.23 13.98
C GLY A 176 37.02 -15.49 15.36
N ARG A 177 36.71 -16.74 15.72
CA ARG A 177 36.19 -17.08 17.06
C ARG A 177 37.33 -17.18 18.08
N THR A 178 37.68 -16.07 18.71
CA THR A 178 38.43 -16.09 19.96
C THR A 178 37.45 -15.89 21.11
N PRO A 179 37.22 -16.90 21.97
CA PRO A 179 36.39 -16.74 23.14
C PRO A 179 36.82 -15.52 23.96
N THR A 180 35.88 -14.79 24.53
CA THR A 180 36.23 -13.65 25.38
C THR A 180 36.85 -14.15 26.67
N THR A 181 38.12 -13.83 26.85
CA THR A 181 38.90 -14.08 28.06
C THR A 181 39.45 -12.76 28.59
N GLU A 182 39.84 -12.71 29.85
CA GLU A 182 40.39 -11.50 30.48
C GLU A 182 41.63 -10.99 29.72
N ALA A 183 42.43 -11.90 29.15
CA ALA A 183 43.62 -11.55 28.37
C ALA A 183 43.29 -10.93 27.00
N ASN A 184 42.18 -11.33 26.38
CA ASN A 184 41.79 -10.88 25.05
C ASN A 184 40.70 -9.80 25.05
N PHE A 185 40.11 -9.47 26.20
CA PHE A 185 38.97 -8.56 26.34
C PHE A 185 39.17 -7.20 25.63
N LEU A 186 40.30 -6.52 25.88
CA LEU A 186 40.58 -5.22 25.24
C LEU A 186 40.82 -5.34 23.73
N LYS A 187 41.38 -6.48 23.29
CA LYS A 187 41.62 -6.76 21.88
C LYS A 187 40.29 -7.00 21.16
N ASN A 188 39.43 -7.85 21.72
CA ASN A 188 38.11 -8.14 21.16
C ASN A 188 37.26 -6.86 21.08
N LEU A 189 37.23 -6.06 22.15
CA LEU A 189 36.55 -4.76 22.17
C LEU A 189 36.96 -3.84 20.99
N ALA A 190 38.27 -3.75 20.69
CA ALA A 190 38.76 -2.94 19.58
C ALA A 190 38.35 -3.48 18.21
N PHE A 191 38.43 -4.81 18.01
CA PHE A 191 37.98 -5.45 16.78
C PHE A 191 36.46 -5.33 16.62
N ASP A 192 35.69 -5.52 17.68
CA ASP A 192 34.24 -5.39 17.67
C ASP A 192 33.80 -4.01 17.26
N GLN A 193 34.39 -2.96 17.83
CA GLN A 193 34.12 -1.59 17.39
C GLN A 193 34.38 -1.43 15.89
N MET A 194 35.54 -1.87 15.39
CA MET A 194 35.83 -1.84 13.95
C MET A 194 34.77 -2.58 13.12
N HIS A 195 34.33 -3.76 13.56
CA HIS A 195 33.31 -4.54 12.88
C HIS A 195 31.93 -3.88 12.94
N ILE A 196 31.54 -3.28 14.06
CA ILE A 196 30.27 -2.57 14.23
C ILE A 196 30.23 -1.36 13.30
N TRP A 197 31.26 -0.50 13.30
CA TRP A 197 31.31 0.70 12.46
C TRP A 197 31.45 0.40 10.96
N THR A 198 32.03 -0.74 10.58
CA THR A 198 32.11 -1.17 9.17
C THR A 198 30.92 -2.01 8.71
N SER A 199 30.02 -2.42 9.62
CA SER A 199 28.87 -3.29 9.29
C SER A 199 27.86 -2.70 8.30
N PRO A 200 27.55 -1.38 8.29
CA PRO A 200 26.60 -0.82 7.33
C PRO A 200 27.07 -0.97 5.88
N PHE A 201 28.38 -0.99 5.65
CA PHE A 201 28.98 -1.16 4.32
C PHE A 201 29.03 -2.63 3.85
N LYS A 202 28.58 -3.56 4.69
CA LYS A 202 28.58 -5.01 4.42
C LYS A 202 27.16 -5.59 4.35
N LEU A 203 26.13 -4.73 4.28
CA LEU A 203 24.74 -5.13 4.13
C LEU A 203 24.53 -5.89 2.82
N ARG A 204 23.84 -7.03 2.90
CA ARG A 204 23.45 -7.85 1.77
C ARG A 204 22.01 -7.54 1.37
N ASP A 205 21.60 -7.91 0.15
CA ASP A 205 20.19 -7.78 -0.30
C ASP A 205 19.20 -8.45 0.66
N SER A 206 19.61 -9.52 1.32
CA SER A 206 18.80 -10.20 2.34
C SER A 206 18.55 -9.36 3.60
N ASP A 207 19.43 -8.41 3.91
CA ASP A 207 19.31 -7.56 5.10
C ASP A 207 18.26 -6.46 4.92
N ALA A 208 17.95 -6.09 3.67
CA ALA A 208 16.89 -5.13 3.38
C ALA A 208 15.50 -5.62 3.86
N THR A 209 15.31 -6.93 4.05
CA THR A 209 14.08 -7.53 4.58
C THR A 209 13.76 -7.12 6.02
N TRP A 210 14.76 -6.71 6.81
CA TRP A 210 14.54 -6.17 8.15
C TRP A 210 14.91 -4.69 8.24
N ALA A 211 15.93 -4.24 7.49
CA ALA A 211 16.42 -2.87 7.56
C ALA A 211 15.42 -1.85 7.00
N ILE A 212 14.71 -2.17 5.91
CA ILE A 212 13.72 -1.25 5.32
C ILE A 212 12.50 -1.07 6.23
N PRO A 213 11.81 -2.12 6.71
CA PRO A 213 10.73 -1.95 7.68
C PRO A 213 11.16 -1.19 8.93
N PHE A 214 12.36 -1.51 9.44
CA PHE A 214 12.93 -0.81 10.58
C PHE A 214 13.13 0.68 10.30
N GLY A 215 13.64 1.04 9.12
CA GLY A 215 13.76 2.43 8.66
C GLY A 215 12.42 3.15 8.53
N ILE A 216 11.40 2.49 7.97
CA ILE A 216 10.03 3.04 7.84
C ILE A 216 9.43 3.30 9.23
N VAL A 217 9.46 2.31 10.14
CA VAL A 217 8.93 2.48 11.49
C VAL A 217 9.67 3.59 12.22
N THR A 218 11.00 3.66 12.09
CA THR A 218 11.80 4.73 12.68
C THR A 218 11.40 6.10 12.13
N GLY A 219 11.24 6.26 10.82
CA GLY A 219 10.80 7.50 10.18
C GLY A 219 9.41 7.94 10.64
N SER A 220 8.46 7.01 10.73
CA SER A 220 7.11 7.26 11.25
C SER A 220 7.11 7.69 12.71
N LEU A 221 7.95 7.09 13.55
CA LEU A 221 8.12 7.52 14.94
C LEU A 221 8.76 8.90 15.02
N ILE A 222 9.78 9.20 14.21
CA ILE A 222 10.37 10.55 14.14
C ILE A 222 9.30 11.60 13.82
N ALA A 223 8.40 11.32 12.86
CA ALA A 223 7.32 12.24 12.49
C ALA A 223 6.27 12.45 13.59
N THR A 224 6.08 11.47 14.48
CA THR A 224 5.01 11.47 15.52
C THR A 224 5.53 11.62 16.95
N ASP A 225 6.85 11.69 17.13
CA ASP A 225 7.56 11.64 18.40
C ASP A 225 7.09 12.70 19.42
N ARG A 226 6.82 13.92 18.93
CA ARG A 226 6.32 15.04 19.74
C ARG A 226 4.97 14.73 20.36
N ASP A 227 4.04 14.21 19.56
CA ASP A 227 2.69 13.91 20.00
C ASP A 227 2.67 12.71 20.95
N ILE A 228 3.49 11.69 20.67
CA ILE A 228 3.68 10.53 21.54
C ILE A 228 4.23 10.98 22.90
N SER A 229 5.30 11.79 22.92
CA SER A 229 5.94 12.26 24.15
C SER A 229 5.01 13.11 25.02
N LYS A 230 4.26 14.05 24.41
CA LYS A 230 3.30 14.89 25.14
C LYS A 230 2.16 14.08 25.78
N ARG A 231 1.68 13.04 25.11
CA ARG A 231 0.53 12.23 25.59
C ARG A 231 0.91 11.21 26.65
N LEU A 232 2.11 10.64 26.56
CA LEU A 232 2.61 9.67 27.53
C LEU A 232 3.23 10.33 28.77
N SER A 233 3.59 11.60 28.68
CA SER A 233 4.11 12.35 29.82
C SER A 233 3.02 12.62 30.84
N ASN A 234 3.29 12.23 32.10
CA ASN A 234 2.51 12.61 33.26
C ASN A 234 3.47 13.19 34.31
N PRO A 235 3.35 14.49 34.66
CA PRO A 235 4.26 15.16 35.60
C PRO A 235 4.48 14.38 36.90
N GLY A 236 3.45 13.73 37.45
CA GLY A 236 3.54 12.97 38.70
C GLY A 236 4.26 11.61 38.59
N ARG A 237 4.65 11.17 37.39
CA ARG A 237 5.32 9.87 37.16
C ARG A 237 6.69 9.98 36.48
N ILE A 238 7.15 11.19 36.16
CA ILE A 238 8.43 11.41 35.48
C ILE A 238 9.59 10.90 36.34
N ASP A 239 9.64 11.28 37.62
CA ASP A 239 10.73 10.88 38.51
C ASP A 239 10.71 9.38 38.81
N THR A 240 9.52 8.80 39.03
CA THR A 240 9.37 7.35 39.19
C THR A 240 9.86 6.61 37.95
N SER A 241 9.49 7.05 36.75
CA SER A 241 9.93 6.44 35.49
C SER A 241 11.45 6.55 35.30
N ARG A 242 12.05 7.68 35.70
CA ARG A 242 13.51 7.86 35.70
C ARG A 242 14.19 6.90 36.68
N GLN A 243 13.66 6.74 37.88
CA GLN A 243 14.18 5.80 38.88
C GLN A 243 14.04 4.35 38.42
N VAL A 244 12.87 3.94 37.91
CA VAL A 244 12.61 2.59 37.39
C VAL A 244 13.58 2.23 36.26
N SER A 245 13.77 3.13 35.31
CA SER A 245 14.70 2.87 34.20
C SER A 245 16.17 2.84 34.63
N ASN A 246 16.58 3.67 35.61
CA ASN A 246 17.93 3.59 36.20
C ASN A 246 18.13 2.27 36.96
N LEU A 247 17.18 1.91 37.82
CA LEU A 247 17.22 0.68 38.60
C LEU A 247 17.28 -0.55 37.70
N GLY A 248 16.49 -0.58 36.62
CA GLY A 248 16.50 -1.69 35.66
C GLY A 248 17.86 -1.85 34.95
N LEU A 249 18.46 -0.76 34.47
CA LEU A 249 19.80 -0.82 33.87
C LEU A 249 20.86 -1.25 34.89
N TYR A 250 20.86 -0.67 36.09
CA TYR A 250 21.81 -1.05 37.14
C TYR A 250 21.61 -2.50 37.61
N SER A 251 20.39 -3.02 37.53
CA SER A 251 20.12 -4.44 37.79
C SER A 251 20.78 -5.33 36.75
N PHE A 252 20.75 -4.95 35.46
CA PHE A 252 21.49 -5.69 34.43
C PHE A 252 23.00 -5.64 34.63
N ILE A 253 23.55 -4.45 34.92
CA ILE A 253 25.00 -4.28 35.18
C ILE A 253 25.41 -5.09 36.40
N GLY A 254 24.62 -4.99 37.48
CA GLY A 254 24.85 -5.74 38.72
C GLY A 254 24.73 -7.25 38.52
N ALA A 255 23.78 -7.71 37.70
CA ALA A 255 23.66 -9.13 37.33
C ALA A 255 24.90 -9.61 36.56
N GLY A 256 25.35 -8.88 35.53
CA GLY A 256 26.54 -9.26 34.75
C GLY A 256 27.81 -9.29 35.61
N ALA A 257 28.05 -8.25 36.41
CA ALA A 257 29.19 -8.18 37.34
C ALA A 257 29.11 -9.25 38.44
N GLY A 258 27.91 -9.51 38.96
CA GLY A 258 27.65 -10.54 39.95
C GLY A 258 27.91 -11.94 39.39
N MET A 259 27.49 -12.23 38.16
CA MET A 259 27.75 -13.51 37.50
C MET A 259 29.24 -13.71 37.23
N TYR A 260 29.97 -12.66 36.82
CA TYR A 260 31.42 -12.72 36.70
C TYR A 260 32.09 -13.03 38.05
N GLY A 261 31.76 -12.27 39.11
CA GLY A 261 32.34 -12.43 40.44
C GLY A 261 32.01 -13.77 41.10
N LEU A 262 30.74 -14.21 41.01
CA LEU A 262 30.32 -15.52 41.51
C LEU A 262 30.92 -16.65 40.69
N GLY A 263 31.06 -16.50 39.37
CA GLY A 263 31.74 -17.46 38.50
C GLY A 263 33.20 -17.66 38.90
N LEU A 264 33.91 -16.59 39.25
CA LEU A 264 35.29 -16.65 39.78
C LEU A 264 35.36 -17.37 41.13
N ILE A 265 34.42 -17.09 42.05
CA ILE A 265 34.41 -17.68 43.40
C ILE A 265 33.97 -19.15 43.38
N SER A 266 32.98 -19.49 42.56
CA SER A 266 32.39 -20.82 42.48
C SER A 266 33.05 -21.74 41.44
N HIS A 267 34.07 -21.24 40.73
CA HIS A 267 34.70 -21.94 39.60
C HIS A 267 33.69 -22.40 38.54
N ASN A 268 32.69 -21.56 38.26
CA ASN A 268 31.67 -21.82 37.24
C ASN A 268 32.00 -21.04 35.97
N ASP A 269 32.59 -21.74 35.00
CA ASP A 269 33.07 -21.15 33.75
C ASP A 269 31.94 -20.51 32.93
N HIS A 270 30.73 -21.09 32.94
CA HIS A 270 29.57 -20.52 32.25
C HIS A 270 29.15 -19.18 32.87
N GLN A 271 29.05 -19.08 34.20
CA GLN A 271 28.71 -17.80 34.85
C GLN A 271 29.78 -16.73 34.64
N ARG A 272 31.06 -17.14 34.67
CA ARG A 272 32.20 -16.26 34.40
C ARG A 272 32.16 -15.72 32.98
N GLU A 273 31.93 -16.59 31.99
CA GLU A 273 31.78 -16.20 30.58
C GLU A 273 30.60 -15.25 30.37
N THR A 274 29.43 -15.58 30.92
CA THR A 274 28.25 -14.71 30.82
C THR A 274 28.59 -13.29 31.27
N GLY A 275 29.30 -13.15 32.38
CA GLY A 275 29.71 -11.85 32.91
C GLY A 275 30.70 -11.11 32.01
N LEU A 276 31.67 -11.82 31.41
CA LEU A 276 32.62 -11.25 30.46
C LEU A 276 31.93 -10.78 29.16
N LEU A 277 31.10 -11.62 28.55
CA LEU A 277 30.34 -11.27 27.34
C LEU A 277 29.35 -10.13 27.60
N ALA A 278 28.71 -10.11 28.78
CA ALA A 278 27.81 -9.03 29.18
C ALA A 278 28.57 -7.71 29.32
N GLY A 279 29.75 -7.72 29.96
CA GLY A 279 30.62 -6.56 30.09
C GLY A 279 31.10 -6.04 28.74
N GLU A 280 31.53 -6.93 27.85
CA GLU A 280 31.97 -6.57 26.49
C GLU A 280 30.84 -5.98 25.65
N ALA A 281 29.66 -6.60 25.67
CA ALA A 281 28.48 -6.09 24.96
C ALA A 281 28.04 -4.73 25.48
N PHE A 282 28.07 -4.52 26.81
CA PHE A 282 27.75 -3.24 27.44
C PHE A 282 28.73 -2.14 27.01
N ILE A 283 30.04 -2.36 27.12
CA ILE A 283 31.03 -1.35 26.74
C ILE A 283 30.92 -1.03 25.24
N ASN A 284 30.78 -2.04 24.39
CA ASN A 284 30.58 -1.85 22.95
C ASN A 284 29.33 -1.00 22.65
N ALA A 285 28.20 -1.31 23.31
CA ALA A 285 26.95 -0.57 23.18
C ALA A 285 27.08 0.88 23.65
N THR A 286 27.68 1.12 24.81
CA THR A 286 27.89 2.45 25.37
C THR A 286 28.76 3.32 24.46
N LEU A 287 29.86 2.78 23.91
CA LEU A 287 30.72 3.52 22.98
C LEU A 287 29.97 3.95 21.71
N VAL A 288 29.15 3.05 21.16
CA VAL A 288 28.29 3.37 20.00
C VAL A 288 27.26 4.44 20.36
N ALA A 289 26.65 4.35 21.54
CA ALA A 289 25.66 5.33 22.01
C ALA A 289 26.27 6.73 22.14
N GLU A 290 27.41 6.85 22.81
CA GLU A 290 28.07 8.14 23.04
C GLU A 290 28.58 8.76 21.72
N ALA A 291 29.15 7.96 20.82
CA ALA A 291 29.56 8.43 19.50
C ALA A 291 28.36 8.96 18.70
N LEU A 292 27.25 8.23 18.66
CA LEU A 292 26.05 8.66 17.94
C LEU A 292 25.39 9.89 18.55
N LYS A 293 25.40 10.05 19.88
CA LYS A 293 24.91 11.27 20.54
C LYS A 293 25.67 12.51 20.09
N VAL A 294 27.00 12.42 20.01
CA VAL A 294 27.85 13.53 19.54
C VAL A 294 27.57 13.85 18.07
N VAL A 295 27.41 12.82 17.22
CA VAL A 295 27.17 12.99 15.78
C VAL A 295 25.78 13.58 15.49
N VAL A 296 24.75 13.07 16.16
CA VAL A 296 23.36 13.47 15.87
C VAL A 296 22.96 14.74 16.62
N GLY A 297 23.42 14.93 17.86
CA GLY A 297 23.20 16.17 18.60
C GLY A 297 21.71 16.49 18.84
N ARG A 298 20.85 15.48 18.98
CA ARG A 298 19.38 15.63 19.10
C ARG A 298 18.97 16.12 20.50
N GLN A 299 18.19 17.18 20.58
CA GLN A 299 17.60 17.68 21.83
C GLN A 299 16.65 16.66 22.47
N ARG A 300 16.60 16.65 23.81
CA ARG A 300 15.69 15.79 24.56
C ARG A 300 14.26 16.33 24.55
N PRO A 301 13.24 15.49 24.82
CA PRO A 301 11.85 15.95 24.87
C PRO A 301 11.56 17.09 25.86
N PHE A 302 12.33 17.23 26.94
CA PHE A 302 12.17 18.32 27.91
C PHE A 302 12.99 19.59 27.56
N GLU A 303 13.78 19.58 26.49
CA GLU A 303 14.63 20.70 26.07
C GLU A 303 13.97 21.50 24.93
N GLY A 304 14.34 22.79 24.82
CA GLY A 304 13.94 23.65 23.70
C GLY A 304 12.43 23.81 23.55
N ASP A 305 11.95 23.71 22.31
CA ASP A 305 10.54 23.81 21.91
C ASP A 305 9.82 22.44 21.86
N HIS A 306 10.46 21.39 22.39
CA HIS A 306 10.01 20.00 22.38
C HIS A 306 9.93 19.33 21.00
N PHE A 307 10.50 19.93 19.95
CA PHE A 307 10.55 19.33 18.61
C PHE A 307 11.75 18.39 18.40
N GLY A 308 12.71 18.38 19.33
CA GLY A 308 13.82 17.43 19.29
C GLY A 308 14.76 17.70 18.11
N HIS A 309 15.14 18.97 17.92
CA HIS A 309 16.00 19.41 16.82
C HIS A 309 17.33 18.66 16.82
N ILE A 310 17.77 18.27 15.62
CA ILE A 310 19.04 17.60 15.34
C ILE A 310 20.16 18.63 15.16
N GLY A 311 21.39 18.31 15.54
CA GLY A 311 22.55 19.18 15.36
C GLY A 311 22.59 20.39 16.30
N LYS A 312 21.85 20.36 17.41
CA LYS A 312 21.81 21.41 18.44
C LYS A 312 22.59 21.06 19.71
N GLY A 313 23.46 20.05 19.63
CA GLY A 313 24.30 19.62 20.76
C GLY A 313 23.56 18.85 21.85
N GLY A 314 22.34 18.34 21.58
CA GLY A 314 21.58 17.53 22.53
C GLY A 314 22.04 16.07 22.58
N SER A 315 21.63 15.33 23.62
CA SER A 315 22.08 13.96 23.92
C SER A 315 20.96 12.90 23.87
N SER A 316 19.90 13.15 23.10
CA SER A 316 18.71 12.29 23.07
C SER A 316 18.88 11.04 22.19
N PHE A 317 19.56 11.13 21.05
CA PHE A 317 19.62 10.03 20.09
C PHE A 317 20.99 9.34 20.09
N PRO A 318 21.07 8.00 20.20
CA PRO A 318 20.02 7.09 20.66
C PRO A 318 19.93 7.07 22.20
N SER A 319 18.91 6.39 22.73
CA SER A 319 18.79 6.16 24.18
C SER A 319 19.87 5.20 24.69
N ALA A 320 20.78 5.70 25.54
CA ALA A 320 21.82 4.89 26.19
C ALA A 320 21.22 3.77 27.07
N HIS A 321 20.21 4.09 27.88
CA HIS A 321 19.51 3.08 28.68
C HIS A 321 18.86 1.98 27.84
N ALA A 322 18.40 2.29 26.62
CA ALA A 322 17.84 1.29 25.72
C ALA A 322 18.94 0.43 25.10
N ILE A 323 19.94 1.03 24.45
CA ILE A 323 21.01 0.27 23.78
C ILE A 323 21.79 -0.64 24.75
N ASP A 324 22.11 -0.14 25.94
CA ASP A 324 22.84 -0.92 26.95
C ASP A 324 21.99 -2.07 27.52
N SER A 325 20.73 -1.80 27.88
CA SER A 325 19.83 -2.83 28.44
C SER A 325 19.54 -3.93 27.43
N TRP A 326 19.35 -3.58 26.16
CA TRP A 326 19.09 -4.56 25.10
C TRP A 326 20.33 -5.36 24.71
N ALA A 327 21.53 -4.78 24.82
CA ALA A 327 22.79 -5.51 24.67
C ALA A 327 22.98 -6.55 25.77
N LEU A 328 22.83 -6.15 27.04
CA LEU A 328 22.93 -7.02 28.20
C LEU A 328 21.87 -8.13 28.18
N ALA A 329 20.60 -7.77 27.92
CA ALA A 329 19.51 -8.74 27.80
C ALA A 329 19.74 -9.75 26.67
N SER A 330 20.36 -9.32 25.56
CA SER A 330 20.63 -10.19 24.42
C SER A 330 21.71 -11.24 24.70
N VAL A 331 22.71 -10.91 25.53
CA VAL A 331 23.71 -11.87 26.00
C VAL A 331 23.07 -12.84 26.98
N LEU A 332 22.39 -12.35 28.03
CA LEU A 332 21.76 -13.18 29.06
C LEU A 332 20.75 -14.18 28.47
N ALA A 333 19.91 -13.72 27.54
CA ALA A 333 18.90 -14.53 26.88
C ALA A 333 19.49 -15.64 25.99
N ARG A 334 20.77 -15.54 25.60
CA ARG A 334 21.47 -16.51 24.73
C ARG A 334 22.37 -17.45 25.51
N GLU A 335 23.04 -16.97 26.54
CA GLU A 335 23.76 -17.80 27.51
C GLU A 335 22.78 -18.74 28.26
N TYR A 336 21.57 -18.26 28.56
CA TYR A 336 20.54 -19.06 29.22
C TYR A 336 19.26 -19.11 28.37
N PRO A 337 19.21 -19.97 27.32
CA PRO A 337 18.17 -19.95 26.29
C PRO A 337 16.80 -20.53 26.73
N ASN A 338 16.48 -20.53 28.02
CA ASN A 338 15.18 -20.98 28.51
C ASN A 338 14.11 -19.87 28.39
N PRO A 339 12.83 -20.20 28.14
CA PRO A 339 11.78 -19.21 27.90
C PRO A 339 11.61 -18.20 29.05
N LEU A 340 11.77 -18.63 30.30
CA LEU A 340 11.64 -17.77 31.46
C LEU A 340 12.71 -16.67 31.46
N MET A 341 13.97 -17.02 31.22
CA MET A 341 15.08 -16.07 31.18
C MET A 341 14.98 -15.13 29.97
N GLN A 342 14.51 -15.62 28.82
CA GLN A 342 14.27 -14.77 27.65
C GLN A 342 13.16 -13.75 27.92
N ILE A 343 12.04 -14.19 28.50
CA ILE A 343 10.92 -13.31 28.89
C ILE A 343 11.38 -12.30 29.95
N ALA A 344 12.12 -12.75 30.97
CA ALA A 344 12.63 -11.86 32.01
C ALA A 344 13.61 -10.81 31.47
N SER A 345 14.59 -11.24 30.66
CA SER A 345 15.62 -10.37 30.09
C SER A 345 15.02 -9.34 29.12
N TYR A 346 14.27 -9.79 28.11
CA TYR A 346 13.66 -8.85 27.15
C TYR A 346 12.52 -8.05 27.76
N GLY A 347 11.81 -8.61 28.75
CA GLY A 347 10.77 -7.90 29.52
C GLY A 347 11.36 -6.75 30.33
N LEU A 348 12.46 -6.97 31.06
CA LEU A 348 13.15 -5.92 31.82
C LEU A 348 13.73 -4.85 30.88
N ALA A 349 14.37 -5.25 29.77
CA ALA A 349 14.88 -4.30 28.77
C ALA A 349 13.76 -3.44 28.16
N SER A 350 12.59 -4.03 27.90
CA SER A 350 11.39 -3.32 27.43
C SER A 350 10.86 -2.35 28.49
N ALA A 351 10.81 -2.76 29.76
CA ALA A 351 10.39 -1.90 30.87
C ALA A 351 11.30 -0.68 31.02
N VAL A 352 12.63 -0.86 30.95
CA VAL A 352 13.61 0.25 30.95
C VAL A 352 13.36 1.19 29.78
N SER A 353 13.12 0.63 28.59
CA SER A 353 12.90 1.38 27.34
C SER A 353 11.63 2.24 27.40
N VAL A 354 10.50 1.66 27.82
CA VAL A 354 9.23 2.39 27.99
C VAL A 354 9.35 3.47 29.06
N ALA A 355 10.00 3.16 30.19
CA ALA A 355 10.22 4.10 31.27
C ALA A 355 11.06 5.32 30.84
N ARG A 356 11.94 5.20 29.83
CA ARG A 356 12.68 6.35 29.27
C ARG A 356 11.79 7.31 28.47
N ILE A 357 10.77 6.78 27.79
CA ILE A 357 9.77 7.59 27.06
C ILE A 357 8.90 8.34 28.06
N THR A 358 8.37 7.63 29.07
CA THR A 358 7.47 8.24 30.08
C THR A 358 8.20 9.19 31.04
N ALA A 359 9.51 9.05 31.21
CA ALA A 359 10.37 9.99 31.93
C ALA A 359 10.77 11.23 31.11
N GLN A 360 10.24 11.38 29.89
CA GLN A 360 10.59 12.41 28.91
C GLN A 360 12.09 12.49 28.60
N GLN A 361 12.86 11.43 28.86
CA GLN A 361 14.30 11.44 28.63
C GLN A 361 14.67 11.24 27.16
N HIS A 362 13.82 10.52 26.43
CA HIS A 362 14.05 10.13 25.05
C HIS A 362 12.72 10.08 24.28
N TYR A 363 12.80 10.35 22.98
CA TYR A 363 11.69 10.14 22.07
C TYR A 363 11.50 8.64 21.77
N SER A 364 10.35 8.27 21.19
CA SER A 364 10.04 6.87 20.90
C SER A 364 10.97 6.28 19.83
N SER A 365 11.35 7.08 18.84
CA SER A 365 12.36 6.69 17.84
C SER A 365 13.76 6.50 18.44
N ASP A 366 14.20 7.36 19.38
CA ASP A 366 15.49 7.23 20.07
C ASP A 366 15.60 5.88 20.80
N VAL A 367 14.50 5.46 21.42
CA VAL A 367 14.38 4.20 22.15
C VAL A 367 14.33 3.01 21.20
N LEU A 368 13.49 3.05 20.17
CA LEU A 368 13.42 1.98 19.17
C LEU A 368 14.78 1.72 18.52
N VAL A 369 15.46 2.78 18.10
CA VAL A 369 16.78 2.67 17.47
C VAL A 369 17.81 2.16 18.46
N GLY A 370 17.85 2.72 19.67
CA GLY A 370 18.74 2.23 20.74
C GLY A 370 18.54 0.74 21.01
N SER A 371 17.29 0.29 21.18
CA SER A 371 16.96 -1.12 21.40
C SER A 371 17.44 -2.04 20.27
N ALA A 372 17.27 -1.63 19.01
CA ALA A 372 17.70 -2.41 17.86
C ALA A 372 19.23 -2.53 17.79
N PHE A 373 19.96 -1.43 17.97
CA PHE A 373 21.43 -1.48 18.05
C PHE A 373 21.89 -2.37 19.19
N GLY A 374 21.30 -2.24 20.38
CA GLY A 374 21.65 -3.05 21.54
C GLY A 374 21.45 -4.54 21.28
N TYR A 375 20.29 -4.90 20.71
CA TYR A 375 20.00 -6.28 20.33
C TYR A 375 21.01 -6.84 19.33
N LEU A 376 21.36 -6.08 18.29
CA LEU A 376 22.31 -6.50 17.26
C LEU A 376 23.74 -6.62 17.80
N ILE A 377 24.18 -5.69 18.65
CA ILE A 377 25.49 -5.72 19.30
C ILE A 377 25.58 -6.95 20.21
N GLY A 378 24.67 -7.10 21.18
CA GLY A 378 24.71 -8.25 22.10
C GLY A 378 24.61 -9.60 21.37
N LYS A 379 23.79 -9.68 20.32
CA LYS A 379 23.71 -10.87 19.44
C LYS A 379 25.04 -11.15 18.74
N LYS A 380 25.72 -10.12 18.24
CA LYS A 380 27.00 -10.25 17.52
C LYS A 380 28.12 -10.66 18.47
N ILE A 381 28.25 -10.01 19.63
CA ILE A 381 29.26 -10.36 20.66
C ILE A 381 29.11 -11.82 21.08
N TYR A 382 27.90 -12.24 21.44
CA TYR A 382 27.64 -13.64 21.77
C TYR A 382 28.02 -14.58 20.62
N ARG A 383 27.63 -14.27 19.38
CA ARG A 383 27.92 -15.12 18.22
C ARG A 383 29.42 -15.26 17.96
N ASP A 384 30.17 -14.18 18.10
CA ASP A 384 31.57 -14.12 17.70
C ASP A 384 32.50 -14.64 18.81
N HIS A 385 32.08 -14.55 20.08
CA HIS A 385 32.94 -14.79 21.25
C HIS A 385 32.43 -15.81 22.27
N HIS A 386 31.24 -16.38 22.12
CA HIS A 386 30.79 -17.47 23.00
C HIS A 386 31.63 -18.74 22.79
N ASN A 387 32.04 -19.37 23.90
CA ASN A 387 32.75 -20.62 23.94
C ASN A 387 31.78 -21.77 23.61
N PRO A 388 31.93 -22.45 22.46
CA PRO A 388 31.02 -23.51 22.04
C PRO A 388 31.08 -24.77 22.93
N GLU A 389 32.04 -24.86 23.86
CA GLU A 389 32.11 -25.94 24.85
C GLU A 389 31.21 -25.71 26.06
N LEU A 390 30.70 -24.49 26.25
CA LEU A 390 29.81 -24.12 27.34
C LEU A 390 28.33 -24.15 26.89
N PRO A 391 27.36 -24.37 27.80
CA PRO A 391 25.94 -24.35 27.46
C PRO A 391 25.51 -22.99 26.89
N GLY A 392 24.62 -22.99 25.90
CA GLY A 392 24.16 -21.76 25.29
C GLY A 392 23.29 -22.01 24.05
N ALA A 393 22.84 -20.94 23.41
CA ALA A 393 22.14 -21.03 22.14
C ALA A 393 23.10 -21.49 21.02
N GLU A 394 22.90 -22.71 20.50
CA GLU A 394 23.67 -23.20 19.35
C GLU A 394 23.48 -22.31 18.11
N TYR A 395 24.59 -21.78 17.59
CA TYR A 395 24.61 -21.01 16.33
C TYR A 395 24.95 -21.93 15.16
N GLY A 396 23.92 -22.37 14.45
CA GLY A 396 24.01 -23.15 13.21
C GLY A 396 23.94 -22.27 11.96
N THR A 397 24.80 -22.60 11.00
CA THR A 397 24.93 -22.06 9.64
C THR A 397 23.58 -21.73 8.99
N PHE A 398 23.39 -20.46 8.62
CA PHE A 398 22.36 -20.10 7.64
C PHE A 398 22.73 -20.73 6.30
N VAL A 399 22.23 -21.94 6.05
CA VAL A 399 22.13 -22.45 4.68
C VAL A 399 21.34 -21.40 3.93
N ARG A 400 21.90 -20.89 2.84
CA ARG A 400 21.15 -20.12 1.86
C ARG A 400 20.00 -21.01 1.43
N GLU A 401 18.80 -20.77 1.97
CA GLU A 401 17.59 -21.47 1.53
C GLU A 401 17.61 -21.48 -0.01
N GLY A 402 17.27 -22.62 -0.59
CA GLY A 402 17.00 -22.75 -2.02
C GLY A 402 15.92 -21.76 -2.46
N SER A 403 15.48 -21.85 -3.72
CA SER A 403 14.42 -21.00 -4.27
C SER A 403 13.30 -20.78 -3.22
N ARG A 404 13.23 -19.56 -2.70
CA ARG A 404 12.18 -19.17 -1.75
C ARG A 404 10.87 -19.31 -2.53
N GLY A 405 9.95 -20.17 -2.08
CA GLY A 405 8.66 -20.39 -2.73
C GLY A 405 7.89 -19.07 -2.93
N ALA A 406 6.87 -19.06 -3.80
CA ALA A 406 6.10 -17.85 -4.11
C ALA A 406 5.58 -17.09 -2.89
N GLU A 407 5.23 -17.79 -1.81
CA GLU A 407 4.79 -17.23 -0.53
C GLU A 407 5.87 -16.40 0.20
N HIS A 408 7.13 -16.41 -0.23
CA HIS A 408 8.20 -15.59 0.35
C HIS A 408 8.82 -14.65 -0.69
N SER A 409 8.18 -14.53 -1.85
CA SER A 409 8.62 -13.71 -2.98
C SER A 409 7.79 -12.44 -3.09
N GLY A 410 8.45 -11.30 -3.21
CA GLY A 410 7.81 -10.03 -3.55
C GLY A 410 7.26 -10.08 -4.97
N SER A 411 6.10 -9.46 -5.19
CA SER A 411 5.43 -9.42 -6.48
C SER A 411 4.80 -8.05 -6.71
N ALA A 412 5.00 -7.49 -7.90
CA ALA A 412 4.37 -6.23 -8.26
C ALA A 412 2.89 -6.44 -8.57
N TYR A 413 2.09 -5.38 -8.46
CA TYR A 413 0.72 -5.33 -8.89
C TYR A 413 0.66 -5.19 -10.41
N VAL A 414 -0.36 -5.79 -11.02
CA VAL A 414 -0.69 -5.56 -12.43
C VAL A 414 -1.48 -4.23 -12.52
N PRO A 415 -1.11 -3.28 -13.39
CA PRO A 415 -1.81 -2.00 -13.53
C PRO A 415 -3.28 -2.16 -13.94
N LEU A 416 -4.18 -1.31 -13.44
CA LEU A 416 -5.63 -1.43 -13.64
C LEU A 416 -6.05 -1.37 -15.13
N GLU A 417 -5.29 -0.68 -15.99
CA GLU A 417 -5.51 -0.64 -17.45
C GLU A 417 -5.02 -1.89 -18.21
N SER A 418 -4.46 -2.89 -17.52
CA SER A 418 -3.89 -4.07 -18.17
C SER A 418 -4.97 -4.90 -18.88
N TRP A 419 -4.64 -5.36 -20.09
CA TRP A 419 -5.46 -6.29 -20.90
C TRP A 419 -5.80 -7.60 -20.15
N VAL A 420 -5.05 -7.90 -19.09
CA VAL A 420 -5.20 -9.09 -18.24
C VAL A 420 -6.57 -9.13 -17.56
N TYR A 421 -7.09 -8.00 -17.04
CA TYR A 421 -8.35 -8.02 -16.28
C TYR A 421 -9.57 -8.40 -17.12
N PRO A 422 -9.82 -7.81 -18.30
CA PRO A 422 -10.94 -8.23 -19.15
C PRO A 422 -10.86 -9.70 -19.59
N VAL A 423 -9.64 -10.23 -19.77
CA VAL A 423 -9.43 -11.65 -20.13
C VAL A 423 -9.72 -12.58 -18.95
N ILE A 424 -9.25 -12.22 -17.73
CA ILE A 424 -9.57 -12.98 -16.52
C ILE A 424 -11.09 -12.99 -16.28
N ASP A 425 -11.76 -11.83 -16.37
CA ASP A 425 -13.22 -11.72 -16.22
C ASP A 425 -13.94 -12.67 -17.19
N ARG A 426 -13.49 -12.72 -18.45
CA ARG A 426 -14.08 -13.59 -19.47
C ARG A 426 -13.88 -15.07 -19.18
N LEU A 427 -12.66 -15.47 -18.82
CA LEU A 427 -12.36 -16.87 -18.47
C LEU A 427 -13.11 -17.31 -17.20
N ALA A 428 -13.23 -16.42 -16.20
CA ALA A 428 -14.03 -16.66 -15.01
C ALA A 428 -15.52 -16.81 -15.34
N GLY A 429 -16.08 -15.92 -16.16
CA GLY A 429 -17.46 -15.97 -16.63
C GLY A 429 -17.77 -17.23 -17.46
N LEU A 430 -16.81 -17.72 -18.24
CA LEU A 430 -16.91 -18.96 -19.00
C LEU A 430 -16.73 -20.22 -18.14
N GLY A 431 -16.10 -20.10 -16.96
CA GLY A 431 -15.88 -21.22 -16.05
C GLY A 431 -14.56 -21.92 -16.12
N PHE A 432 -13.53 -21.26 -16.63
CA PHE A 432 -12.16 -21.76 -16.57
C PHE A 432 -11.42 -21.25 -15.34
N ILE A 433 -11.94 -20.22 -14.66
CA ILE A 433 -11.39 -19.71 -13.40
C ILE A 433 -12.49 -19.72 -12.33
N HIS A 434 -12.14 -20.21 -11.14
CA HIS A 434 -13.04 -20.39 -10.01
C HIS A 434 -12.52 -19.77 -8.72
N SER A 435 -11.20 -19.63 -8.57
CA SER A 435 -10.58 -19.27 -7.30
C SER A 435 -10.17 -17.80 -7.15
N ASN A 436 -10.23 -17.02 -8.23
CA ASN A 436 -9.99 -15.57 -8.24
C ASN A 436 -11.02 -14.80 -7.39
N PHE A 437 -10.73 -13.56 -7.06
CA PHE A 437 -11.66 -12.64 -6.40
C PHE A 437 -11.84 -11.41 -7.29
N ASP A 438 -12.92 -11.38 -8.06
CA ASP A 438 -13.08 -10.39 -9.13
C ASP A 438 -13.39 -8.97 -8.62
N SER A 439 -13.85 -8.88 -7.37
CA SER A 439 -14.26 -7.65 -6.72
C SER A 439 -13.11 -6.86 -6.07
N GLU A 440 -11.86 -7.32 -6.15
CA GLU A 440 -10.70 -6.66 -5.54
C GLU A 440 -9.54 -6.55 -6.52
N ARG A 441 -9.13 -5.32 -6.87
CA ARG A 441 -7.99 -5.07 -7.74
C ARG A 441 -7.14 -3.91 -7.17
N PRO A 442 -5.83 -3.86 -7.47
CA PRO A 442 -5.10 -4.73 -8.40
C PRO A 442 -4.63 -6.08 -7.81
N PHE A 443 -4.52 -7.10 -8.66
CA PHE A 443 -3.85 -8.37 -8.37
C PHE A 443 -2.33 -8.27 -8.47
N THR A 444 -1.62 -9.05 -7.66
CA THR A 444 -0.16 -9.25 -7.86
C THR A 444 0.11 -10.11 -9.10
N ARG A 445 1.30 -9.95 -9.70
CA ARG A 445 1.71 -10.76 -10.85
C ARG A 445 1.80 -12.25 -10.51
N LEU A 446 2.21 -12.61 -9.28
CA LEU A 446 2.22 -14.00 -8.80
C LEU A 446 0.79 -14.57 -8.68
N GLU A 447 -0.18 -13.77 -8.24
CA GLU A 447 -1.58 -14.19 -8.21
C GLU A 447 -2.13 -14.40 -9.63
N CYS A 448 -1.76 -13.54 -10.57
CA CYS A 448 -2.14 -13.72 -11.97
C CYS A 448 -1.53 -14.99 -12.57
N ALA A 449 -0.29 -15.35 -12.20
CA ALA A 449 0.34 -16.60 -12.61
C ALA A 449 -0.41 -17.83 -12.06
N ARG A 450 -0.86 -17.77 -10.80
CA ARG A 450 -1.67 -18.82 -10.17
C ARG A 450 -3.03 -18.96 -10.87
N ILE A 451 -3.69 -17.84 -11.18
CA ILE A 451 -4.96 -17.80 -11.92
C ILE A 451 -4.77 -18.35 -13.35
N ALA A 452 -3.66 -18.02 -14.01
CA ALA A 452 -3.34 -18.53 -15.34
C ALA A 452 -3.10 -20.04 -15.35
N ALA A 453 -2.47 -20.57 -14.30
CA ALA A 453 -2.27 -22.01 -14.13
C ALA A 453 -3.62 -22.74 -13.94
N GLU A 454 -4.53 -22.22 -13.11
CA GLU A 454 -5.89 -22.75 -12.96
C GLU A 454 -6.65 -22.75 -14.29
N ALA A 455 -6.59 -21.63 -15.03
CA ALA A 455 -7.24 -21.52 -16.32
C ALA A 455 -6.73 -22.56 -17.33
N ALA A 456 -5.41 -22.85 -17.31
CA ALA A 456 -4.80 -23.85 -18.16
C ALA A 456 -5.26 -25.26 -17.83
N GLU A 457 -5.20 -25.64 -16.55
CA GLU A 457 -5.67 -26.94 -16.08
C GLU A 457 -7.13 -27.19 -16.46
N ASN A 458 -8.00 -26.20 -16.22
CA ASN A 458 -9.42 -26.32 -16.58
C ASN A 458 -9.64 -26.29 -18.10
N SER A 459 -8.80 -25.60 -18.87
CA SER A 459 -8.91 -25.59 -20.33
C SER A 459 -8.60 -26.95 -20.94
N ASP A 460 -7.64 -27.67 -20.37
CA ASP A 460 -7.30 -29.04 -20.77
C ASP A 460 -8.38 -30.03 -20.30
N LEU A 461 -8.84 -29.89 -19.04
CA LEU A 461 -9.85 -30.76 -18.44
C LEU A 461 -11.19 -30.72 -19.18
N TYR A 462 -11.60 -29.55 -19.66
CA TYR A 462 -12.91 -29.34 -20.31
C TYR A 462 -12.84 -29.28 -21.85
N ASP A 463 -11.71 -29.66 -22.45
CA ASP A 463 -11.48 -29.61 -23.91
C ASP A 463 -11.91 -28.26 -24.52
N ALA A 464 -11.31 -27.19 -23.99
CA ALA A 464 -11.67 -25.84 -24.37
C ALA A 464 -11.45 -25.61 -25.87
N SER A 465 -12.34 -24.83 -26.51
CA SER A 465 -12.20 -24.50 -27.94
C SER A 465 -10.83 -23.83 -28.21
N PRO A 466 -10.29 -23.93 -29.45
CA PRO A 466 -9.00 -23.33 -29.81
C PRO A 466 -8.89 -21.84 -29.49
N ASP A 467 -9.99 -21.10 -29.60
CA ASP A 467 -10.05 -19.69 -29.24
C ASP A 467 -9.74 -19.46 -27.75
N ILE A 468 -10.29 -20.28 -26.87
CA ILE A 468 -10.07 -20.19 -25.41
C ILE A 468 -8.65 -20.64 -25.06
N GLN A 469 -8.17 -21.74 -25.65
CA GLN A 469 -6.79 -22.20 -25.46
C GLN A 469 -5.78 -21.11 -25.85
N SER A 470 -6.06 -20.36 -26.94
CA SER A 470 -5.20 -19.24 -27.34
C SER A 470 -5.18 -18.10 -26.32
N ILE A 471 -6.30 -17.86 -25.64
CA ILE A 471 -6.41 -16.85 -24.59
C ILE A 471 -5.61 -17.26 -23.35
N VAL A 472 -5.79 -18.51 -22.91
CA VAL A 472 -5.05 -19.11 -21.81
C VAL A 472 -3.54 -19.09 -22.08
N THR A 473 -3.13 -19.50 -23.28
CA THR A 473 -1.72 -19.48 -23.69
C THR A 473 -1.13 -18.06 -23.62
N SER A 474 -1.88 -17.05 -24.07
CA SER A 474 -1.44 -15.65 -24.00
C SER A 474 -1.25 -15.18 -22.55
N LEU A 475 -2.11 -15.65 -21.64
CA LEU A 475 -2.01 -15.34 -20.21
C LEU A 475 -0.81 -16.03 -19.55
N GLN A 476 -0.59 -17.31 -19.87
CA GLN A 476 0.60 -18.04 -19.42
C GLN A 476 1.90 -17.40 -19.92
N GLN A 477 1.93 -16.93 -21.17
CA GLN A 477 3.10 -16.23 -21.73
C GLN A 477 3.40 -14.91 -21.01
N GLU A 478 2.37 -14.13 -20.66
CA GLU A 478 2.53 -12.87 -19.91
C GLU A 478 3.11 -13.06 -18.51
N PHE A 479 2.81 -14.21 -17.88
CA PHE A 479 3.22 -14.54 -16.52
C PHE A 479 4.23 -15.69 -16.44
N ALA A 480 4.88 -16.07 -17.54
CA ALA A 480 5.74 -17.26 -17.61
C ALA A 480 6.83 -17.28 -16.54
N ARG A 481 7.47 -16.12 -16.28
CA ARG A 481 8.47 -16.01 -15.21
C ARG A 481 7.84 -16.16 -13.82
N GLU A 482 6.72 -15.51 -13.58
CA GLU A 482 6.01 -15.64 -12.31
C GLU A 482 5.51 -17.07 -12.08
N SER A 483 5.16 -17.81 -13.14
CA SER A 483 4.85 -19.24 -13.08
C SER A 483 6.05 -20.09 -12.67
N GLU A 484 7.27 -19.80 -13.14
CA GLU A 484 8.48 -20.49 -12.68
C GLU A 484 8.75 -20.24 -11.18
N VAL A 485 8.57 -19.00 -10.72
CA VAL A 485 8.73 -18.65 -9.30
C VAL A 485 7.66 -19.34 -8.45
N TRP A 486 6.42 -19.35 -8.94
CA TRP A 486 5.30 -19.99 -8.27
C TRP A 486 5.48 -21.51 -8.16
N ALA A 487 6.01 -22.15 -9.21
CA ALA A 487 6.35 -23.57 -9.20
C ALA A 487 7.60 -23.90 -8.35
N GLY A 488 8.31 -22.90 -7.81
CA GLY A 488 9.56 -23.09 -7.05
C GLY A 488 10.78 -23.41 -7.91
N ASN A 489 10.67 -23.29 -9.24
CA ASN A 489 11.71 -23.60 -10.22
C ASN A 489 12.73 -22.48 -10.41
N SER A 490 12.41 -21.24 -9.97
CA SER A 490 13.31 -20.09 -10.07
C SER A 490 13.19 -19.16 -8.87
N ASP A 491 14.19 -18.29 -8.67
CA ASP A 491 14.05 -17.16 -7.76
C ASP A 491 13.30 -16.00 -8.43
N ASN A 492 12.75 -15.09 -7.63
CA ASN A 492 12.04 -13.94 -8.16
C ASN A 492 12.96 -12.75 -8.48
N ARG A 493 14.28 -12.94 -8.65
CA ARG A 493 15.19 -11.81 -8.91
C ARG A 493 14.99 -11.29 -10.32
N SER A 494 14.42 -10.10 -10.44
CA SER A 494 14.18 -9.47 -11.73
C SER A 494 14.28 -7.95 -11.67
N LEU A 495 14.78 -7.35 -12.74
CA LEU A 495 14.61 -5.93 -13.05
C LEU A 495 14.05 -5.85 -14.47
N VAL A 496 12.87 -5.26 -14.61
CA VAL A 496 12.09 -5.27 -15.85
C VAL A 496 11.61 -3.86 -16.15
N LEU A 497 11.95 -3.33 -17.32
CA LEU A 497 11.19 -2.24 -17.93
C LEU A 497 9.93 -2.85 -18.56
N GLU A 498 8.78 -2.65 -17.93
CA GLU A 498 7.54 -3.32 -18.32
C GLU A 498 6.95 -2.72 -19.58
N SER A 499 6.91 -1.39 -19.64
CA SER A 499 6.35 -0.69 -20.80
C SER A 499 6.89 0.72 -20.98
N VAL A 500 6.86 1.19 -22.21
CA VAL A 500 6.97 2.59 -22.60
C VAL A 500 5.74 2.89 -23.46
N TYR A 501 5.00 3.94 -23.17
CA TYR A 501 3.76 4.24 -23.88
C TYR A 501 3.62 5.72 -24.20
N THR A 502 2.88 6.00 -25.26
CA THR A 502 2.41 7.35 -25.59
C THR A 502 0.94 7.27 -25.99
N ARG A 503 0.11 8.17 -25.45
CA ARG A 503 -1.29 8.33 -25.83
C ARG A 503 -1.52 9.77 -26.24
N ALA A 504 -2.04 9.95 -27.45
CA ALA A 504 -2.50 11.21 -27.98
C ALA A 504 -4.03 11.23 -27.94
N THR A 505 -4.61 12.30 -27.40
CA THR A 505 -6.07 12.46 -27.24
C THR A 505 -6.50 13.83 -27.74
N GLU A 506 -7.32 13.89 -28.76
CA GLU A 506 -7.94 15.12 -29.26
C GLU A 506 -9.38 15.22 -28.76
N ILE A 507 -9.75 16.35 -28.15
CA ILE A 507 -11.10 16.61 -27.67
C ILE A 507 -11.67 17.85 -28.37
N ALA A 508 -12.65 17.66 -29.25
CA ALA A 508 -13.14 18.73 -30.12
C ALA A 508 -14.09 19.72 -29.41
N GLY A 509 -14.87 19.25 -28.44
CA GLY A 509 -15.97 20.00 -27.82
C GLY A 509 -15.73 20.39 -26.37
N SER A 510 -16.80 20.87 -25.73
CA SER A 510 -16.81 21.25 -24.32
C SER A 510 -16.82 20.01 -23.42
N VAL A 511 -15.91 19.95 -22.45
CA VAL A 511 -15.76 18.81 -21.55
C VAL A 511 -16.55 18.98 -20.25
N LEU A 512 -16.98 17.86 -19.69
CA LEU A 512 -17.35 17.75 -18.28
C LEU A 512 -16.13 17.27 -17.50
N ARG A 513 -15.79 17.92 -16.40
CA ARG A 513 -14.61 17.59 -15.57
C ARG A 513 -14.93 17.50 -14.07
N ASP A 514 -16.02 18.12 -13.65
CA ASP A 514 -16.48 18.07 -12.28
C ASP A 514 -17.44 16.89 -12.08
N GLY A 515 -16.84 15.72 -11.82
CA GLY A 515 -17.57 14.49 -11.51
C GLY A 515 -18.20 14.48 -10.11
N TYR A 516 -17.91 15.49 -9.29
CA TYR A 516 -18.50 15.62 -7.96
C TYR A 516 -19.89 16.24 -8.05
N HIS A 517 -20.08 17.25 -8.92
CA HIS A 517 -21.37 17.94 -9.07
C HIS A 517 -22.15 17.57 -10.34
N PHE A 518 -21.45 17.23 -11.44
CA PHE A 518 -22.07 17.05 -12.76
C PHE A 518 -21.72 15.70 -13.40
N GLY A 519 -20.49 15.57 -13.90
CA GLY A 519 -20.03 14.41 -14.67
C GLY A 519 -18.61 14.59 -15.21
N GLN A 520 -18.10 13.57 -15.88
CA GLN A 520 -16.73 13.54 -16.42
C GLN A 520 -16.71 12.93 -17.82
N THR A 521 -16.10 13.67 -18.76
CA THR A 521 -15.88 13.21 -20.14
C THR A 521 -14.91 12.03 -20.18
N LEU A 522 -13.75 12.16 -19.53
CA LEU A 522 -12.80 11.07 -19.31
C LEU A 522 -12.89 10.65 -17.85
N TYR A 523 -13.31 9.40 -17.63
CA TYR A 523 -13.50 8.80 -16.31
C TYR A 523 -12.54 7.62 -16.12
N ASN A 524 -12.25 7.25 -14.87
CA ASN A 524 -11.34 6.14 -14.55
C ASN A 524 -9.94 6.30 -15.20
N ASP A 525 -9.46 7.54 -15.29
CA ASP A 525 -8.21 7.91 -15.97
C ASP A 525 -7.18 8.56 -15.03
N TYR A 526 -7.06 8.05 -13.81
CA TYR A 526 -6.05 8.41 -12.81
C TYR A 526 -6.03 9.90 -12.45
N GLY A 527 -7.20 10.55 -12.44
CA GLY A 527 -7.34 11.99 -12.21
C GLY A 527 -6.49 12.85 -13.13
N ARG A 528 -6.16 12.38 -14.34
CA ARG A 528 -5.33 13.11 -15.31
C ARG A 528 -5.99 14.44 -15.68
N PRO A 529 -5.22 15.52 -15.84
CA PRO A 529 -5.77 16.73 -16.41
C PRO A 529 -6.10 16.49 -17.89
N TYR A 530 -7.28 16.92 -18.31
CA TYR A 530 -7.68 17.02 -19.71
C TYR A 530 -8.53 18.27 -19.94
N GLY A 531 -8.47 18.79 -21.17
CA GLY A 531 -9.25 19.94 -21.64
C GLY A 531 -9.52 19.86 -23.14
N ARG A 532 -10.32 20.79 -23.66
CA ARG A 532 -10.59 20.88 -25.11
C ARG A 532 -9.31 21.13 -25.90
N GLY A 533 -9.11 20.37 -26.98
CA GLY A 533 -7.93 20.38 -27.84
C GLY A 533 -7.05 19.13 -27.66
N PHE A 534 -5.76 19.28 -27.96
CA PHE A 534 -4.79 18.20 -27.93
C PHE A 534 -4.26 17.95 -26.52
N ASN A 535 -4.46 16.73 -26.02
CA ASN A 535 -3.94 16.22 -24.76
C ASN A 535 -2.98 15.07 -25.08
N SER A 536 -1.94 14.88 -24.27
CA SER A 536 -1.07 13.72 -24.43
C SER A 536 -0.46 13.24 -23.13
N ILE A 537 -0.17 11.94 -23.07
CA ILE A 537 0.66 11.35 -22.03
C ILE A 537 1.76 10.52 -22.70
N THR A 538 2.97 10.60 -22.16
CA THR A 538 4.09 9.72 -22.55
C THR A 538 4.79 9.25 -21.31
N GLY A 539 4.80 7.95 -21.07
CA GLY A 539 5.26 7.37 -19.82
C GLY A 539 5.94 6.03 -19.97
N PHE A 540 6.43 5.52 -18.84
CA PHE A 540 7.00 4.19 -18.74
C PHE A 540 6.70 3.58 -17.38
N SER A 541 6.72 2.25 -17.32
CA SER A 541 6.63 1.48 -16.08
C SER A 541 7.80 0.52 -15.95
N ALA A 542 8.30 0.39 -14.73
CA ALA A 542 9.39 -0.50 -14.39
C ALA A 542 9.16 -1.16 -13.03
N ARG A 543 9.68 -2.38 -12.89
CA ARG A 543 9.61 -3.13 -11.63
C ARG A 543 10.92 -3.82 -11.32
N ALA A 544 11.18 -4.00 -10.04
CA ALA A 544 12.27 -4.83 -9.55
C ALA A 544 11.78 -5.73 -8.42
N THR A 545 12.24 -6.97 -8.37
CA THR A 545 11.90 -7.94 -7.34
C THR A 545 13.16 -8.69 -6.90
N SER A 546 13.30 -8.96 -5.60
CA SER A 546 14.41 -9.78 -5.06
C SER A 546 14.06 -10.33 -3.69
N GLY A 547 13.90 -11.65 -3.58
CA GLY A 547 13.36 -12.28 -2.38
C GLY A 547 12.00 -11.66 -2.03
N PRO A 548 11.72 -11.30 -0.76
CA PRO A 548 10.44 -10.70 -0.40
C PRO A 548 10.28 -9.24 -0.87
N LEU A 549 11.34 -8.59 -1.38
CA LEU A 549 11.29 -7.19 -1.79
C LEU A 549 10.69 -7.03 -3.18
N VAL A 550 9.90 -5.97 -3.33
CA VAL A 550 9.36 -5.51 -4.61
C VAL A 550 9.47 -3.98 -4.70
N PHE A 551 9.80 -3.49 -5.87
CA PHE A 551 9.76 -2.09 -6.26
C PHE A 551 8.93 -1.97 -7.53
N TYR A 552 8.10 -0.95 -7.59
CA TYR A 552 7.33 -0.61 -8.78
C TYR A 552 7.34 0.90 -8.99
N PHE A 553 7.42 1.30 -10.25
CA PHE A 553 7.41 2.70 -10.65
C PHE A 553 6.69 2.84 -11.98
N GLN A 554 5.76 3.79 -12.06
CA GLN A 554 5.10 4.25 -13.27
C GLN A 554 5.11 5.78 -13.26
N GLY A 555 5.73 6.37 -14.27
CA GLY A 555 5.84 7.82 -14.42
C GLY A 555 5.53 8.24 -15.84
N GLU A 556 4.92 9.41 -15.98
CA GLU A 556 4.51 9.93 -17.27
C GLU A 556 4.63 11.45 -17.34
N TYR A 557 5.05 11.94 -18.51
CA TYR A 557 4.89 13.32 -18.89
C TYR A 557 3.48 13.53 -19.44
N GLN A 558 2.79 14.56 -18.95
CA GLN A 558 1.41 14.89 -19.26
C GLN A 558 1.35 16.27 -19.88
N HIS A 559 0.58 16.39 -20.96
CA HIS A 559 0.18 17.63 -21.57
C HIS A 559 -1.34 17.74 -21.60
N ALA A 560 -1.88 18.86 -21.12
CA ALA A 560 -3.28 19.21 -21.25
C ALA A 560 -3.43 20.71 -21.56
N PRO A 561 -4.31 21.10 -22.49
CA PRO A 561 -4.64 22.50 -22.73
C PRO A 561 -5.25 23.14 -21.48
N ALA A 562 -5.16 24.46 -21.38
CA ALA A 562 -5.82 25.19 -20.29
C ALA A 562 -7.33 24.95 -20.34
N ASN A 563 -7.95 24.77 -19.18
CA ASN A 563 -9.40 24.73 -19.08
C ASN A 563 -9.90 25.96 -18.30
N PRO A 564 -10.83 26.74 -18.88
CA PRO A 564 -11.36 27.91 -18.20
C PRO A 564 -12.21 27.50 -17.00
N ASP A 565 -12.24 28.38 -16.02
CA ASP A 565 -13.11 28.21 -14.85
C ASP A 565 -14.58 28.45 -15.19
N PHE A 566 -15.45 27.99 -14.29
CA PHE A 566 -16.87 28.29 -14.35
C PHE A 566 -17.14 29.79 -14.20
N SER A 567 -18.26 30.24 -14.80
CA SER A 567 -18.73 31.61 -14.65
C SER A 567 -19.04 31.93 -13.18
N PRO A 568 -18.97 33.21 -12.76
CA PRO A 568 -19.35 33.61 -11.40
C PRO A 568 -20.76 33.16 -11.00
N GLN A 569 -21.70 33.12 -11.96
CA GLN A 569 -23.08 32.69 -11.74
C GLN A 569 -23.15 31.19 -11.42
N VAL A 570 -22.42 30.36 -12.16
CA VAL A 570 -22.33 28.91 -11.89
C VAL A 570 -21.72 28.66 -10.53
N LYS A 571 -20.62 29.34 -10.20
CA LYS A 571 -19.98 29.22 -8.89
C LYS A 571 -20.91 29.62 -7.74
N ALA A 572 -21.72 30.68 -7.91
CA ALA A 572 -22.70 31.09 -6.92
C ALA A 572 -23.81 30.04 -6.71
N GLN A 573 -24.25 29.38 -7.79
CA GLN A 573 -25.23 28.29 -7.70
C GLN A 573 -24.65 27.04 -7.02
N ILE A 574 -23.40 26.67 -7.34
CA ILE A 574 -22.69 25.60 -6.64
C ILE A 574 -22.54 25.94 -5.16
N THR A 575 -22.08 27.15 -4.84
CA THR A 575 -21.96 27.63 -3.46
C THR A 575 -23.28 27.55 -2.69
N ALA A 576 -24.40 27.89 -3.33
CA ALA A 576 -25.72 27.79 -2.72
C ALA A 576 -26.15 26.35 -2.46
N ALA A 577 -25.92 25.43 -3.41
CA ALA A 577 -26.22 24.00 -3.21
C ALA A 577 -25.37 23.40 -2.08
N GLU A 578 -24.09 23.75 -2.04
CA GLU A 578 -23.18 23.31 -0.97
C GLU A 578 -23.59 23.88 0.39
N ALA A 579 -24.06 25.12 0.47
CA ALA A 579 -24.54 25.71 1.72
C ALA A 579 -25.72 24.92 2.33
N VAL A 580 -26.63 24.39 1.48
CA VAL A 580 -27.74 23.53 1.91
C VAL A 580 -27.21 22.19 2.43
N ALA A 581 -26.31 21.54 1.69
CA ALA A 581 -25.67 20.29 2.12
C ALA A 581 -24.89 20.47 3.46
N ASN A 582 -24.31 21.65 3.66
CA ASN A 582 -23.51 22.00 4.83
C ASN A 582 -24.30 22.23 6.13
N LEU A 583 -25.61 21.97 6.17
CA LEU A 583 -26.43 22.01 7.40
C LEU A 583 -26.31 23.32 8.22
N GLY A 584 -26.17 24.47 7.55
CA GLY A 584 -26.13 25.78 8.23
C GLY A 584 -24.82 26.09 8.98
N THR A 585 -23.78 25.27 8.84
CA THR A 585 -22.49 25.44 9.54
C THR A 585 -21.51 26.43 8.87
N GLY A 586 -22.00 27.27 7.94
CA GLY A 586 -21.25 28.35 7.27
C GLY A 586 -20.58 27.94 5.95
N PRO A 587 -20.11 28.92 5.15
CA PRO A 587 -19.58 28.67 3.81
C PRO A 587 -18.16 28.10 3.84
N GLY A 588 -18.00 26.89 3.31
CA GLY A 588 -16.72 26.28 2.94
C GLY A 588 -16.99 25.41 1.73
N THR A 589 -16.96 26.00 0.54
CA THR A 589 -17.23 25.27 -0.70
C THR A 589 -16.02 24.43 -1.08
N PRO A 590 -16.20 23.19 -1.56
CA PRO A 590 -15.15 22.44 -2.23
C PRO A 590 -14.42 23.31 -3.26
N GLN A 591 -13.11 23.14 -3.41
CA GLN A 591 -12.47 23.65 -4.63
C GLN A 591 -12.98 22.85 -5.82
N LEU A 592 -13.49 23.56 -6.81
CA LEU A 592 -14.01 22.99 -8.04
C LEU A 592 -12.85 22.58 -8.93
N ASN A 593 -12.83 21.33 -9.40
CA ASN A 593 -11.85 20.86 -10.38
C ASN A 593 -12.22 21.31 -11.81
N SER A 594 -12.68 22.55 -11.95
CA SER A 594 -13.12 23.15 -13.20
C SER A 594 -11.98 23.84 -13.94
N ALA A 595 -11.03 24.46 -13.24
CA ALA A 595 -10.03 25.34 -13.86
C ALA A 595 -8.60 24.89 -13.62
N PHE A 596 -7.78 24.98 -14.66
CA PHE A 596 -6.34 24.83 -14.54
C PHE A 596 -5.66 25.51 -15.75
N PRO A 597 -4.46 26.10 -15.57
CA PRO A 597 -3.67 26.60 -16.68
C PRO A 597 -3.21 25.45 -17.59
N ALA A 598 -2.69 25.75 -18.77
CA ALA A 598 -2.13 24.70 -19.62
C ALA A 598 -1.04 23.92 -18.85
N GLU A 599 -1.19 22.60 -18.78
CA GLU A 599 -0.33 21.74 -17.97
C GLU A 599 0.68 21.00 -18.85
N ASN A 600 1.92 20.98 -18.37
CA ASN A 600 3.07 20.30 -18.96
C ASN A 600 3.92 19.81 -17.80
N ARG A 601 3.66 18.58 -17.34
CA ARG A 601 4.24 18.09 -16.08
C ARG A 601 4.66 16.64 -16.18
N PHE A 602 5.77 16.29 -15.51
CA PHE A 602 6.04 14.90 -15.19
C PHE A 602 5.30 14.54 -13.90
N ARG A 603 4.54 13.45 -13.92
CA ARG A 603 3.80 12.93 -12.78
C ARG A 603 4.16 11.47 -12.55
N VAL A 604 4.43 11.13 -11.30
CA VAL A 604 4.46 9.75 -10.84
C VAL A 604 3.01 9.31 -10.66
N VAL A 605 2.59 8.26 -11.38
CA VAL A 605 1.24 7.70 -11.27
C VAL A 605 1.22 6.75 -10.09
N ASP A 606 1.77 5.55 -10.26
CA ASP A 606 1.94 4.57 -9.20
C ASP A 606 3.43 4.38 -8.92
N ALA A 607 3.84 4.44 -7.66
CA ALA A 607 5.20 4.13 -7.24
C ALA A 607 5.22 3.65 -5.81
N TYR A 608 5.75 2.45 -5.58
CA TYR A 608 5.79 1.87 -4.25
C TYR A 608 6.96 0.92 -4.08
N ILE A 609 7.36 0.79 -2.81
CA ILE A 609 8.21 -0.29 -2.32
C ILE A 609 7.36 -1.25 -1.51
N GLY A 610 7.64 -2.54 -1.59
CA GLY A 610 6.92 -3.56 -0.87
C GLY A 610 7.81 -4.65 -0.30
N LEU A 611 7.31 -5.28 0.74
CA LEU A 611 7.92 -6.41 1.39
C LEU A 611 6.86 -7.48 1.67
N ASN A 612 7.08 -8.67 1.12
CA ASN A 612 6.19 -9.81 1.29
C ASN A 612 6.56 -10.63 2.54
N PHE A 613 5.55 -10.99 3.33
CA PHE A 613 5.65 -11.79 4.54
C PHE A 613 4.63 -12.93 4.48
N GLY A 614 5.03 -14.08 3.93
CA GLY A 614 4.07 -15.16 3.69
C GLY A 614 3.05 -14.73 2.62
N ASN A 615 1.77 -14.85 2.95
CA ASN A 615 0.71 -14.44 2.03
C ASN A 615 0.28 -12.96 2.21
N SER A 616 1.13 -12.13 2.80
CA SER A 616 0.85 -10.75 3.18
C SER A 616 1.89 -9.80 2.57
N LEU A 617 1.48 -8.98 1.62
CA LEU A 617 2.33 -7.95 1.05
C LEU A 617 2.06 -6.61 1.75
N VAL A 618 3.11 -6.03 2.33
CA VAL A 618 3.08 -4.66 2.86
C VAL A 618 3.74 -3.74 1.85
N THR A 619 3.04 -2.71 1.37
CA THR A 619 3.57 -1.70 0.46
C THR A 619 3.50 -0.30 1.06
N LEU A 620 4.43 0.57 0.64
CA LEU A 620 4.47 1.99 0.95
C LEU A 620 4.67 2.76 -0.36
N GLY A 621 3.74 3.66 -0.67
CA GLY A 621 3.86 4.53 -1.84
C GLY A 621 2.52 4.99 -2.42
N SER A 622 2.58 5.56 -3.63
CA SER A 622 1.41 5.99 -4.39
C SER A 622 0.82 4.81 -5.13
N GLN A 623 -0.45 4.51 -4.87
CA GLN A 623 -1.12 3.32 -5.40
C GLN A 623 -2.58 3.58 -5.75
N SER A 624 -3.03 2.98 -6.84
CA SER A 624 -4.43 2.97 -7.28
C SER A 624 -5.18 1.74 -6.77
N LEU A 625 -6.47 1.88 -6.51
CA LEU A 625 -7.35 0.82 -6.01
C LEU A 625 -8.60 0.71 -6.86
N TRP A 626 -9.18 -0.50 -6.86
CA TRP A 626 -10.46 -0.77 -7.48
C TRP A 626 -11.21 -1.80 -6.64
N TRP A 627 -12.19 -1.34 -5.87
CA TRP A 627 -12.89 -2.15 -4.86
C TRP A 627 -14.37 -2.29 -5.20
N GLY A 628 -14.68 -3.35 -5.94
CA GLY A 628 -16.02 -3.73 -6.36
C GLY A 628 -16.01 -4.46 -7.72
N PRO A 629 -17.09 -5.17 -8.05
CA PRO A 629 -17.17 -6.00 -9.26
C PRO A 629 -17.53 -5.24 -10.54
N GLY A 630 -18.06 -4.01 -10.42
CA GLY A 630 -18.44 -3.21 -11.58
C GLY A 630 -17.23 -2.75 -12.39
N THR A 631 -17.32 -2.76 -13.72
CA THR A 631 -16.25 -2.22 -14.61
C THR A 631 -16.48 -0.78 -15.01
N GLY A 632 -17.71 -0.27 -14.92
CA GLY A 632 -17.98 1.15 -15.07
C GLY A 632 -17.28 1.99 -13.98
N GLY A 633 -16.99 1.42 -12.81
CA GLY A 633 -16.33 2.08 -11.68
C GLY A 633 -17.07 1.78 -10.38
N PRO A 634 -16.48 1.05 -9.42
CA PRO A 634 -17.13 0.79 -8.13
C PRO A 634 -17.49 2.05 -7.35
N LEU A 635 -18.55 1.99 -6.55
CA LEU A 635 -19.01 3.10 -5.70
C LEU A 635 -17.96 3.53 -4.66
N MET A 636 -17.10 2.62 -4.19
CA MET A 636 -16.18 2.89 -3.08
C MET A 636 -14.79 3.39 -3.51
N PHE A 637 -14.08 2.66 -4.38
CA PHE A 637 -12.76 3.08 -4.88
C PHE A 637 -12.62 2.73 -6.35
N THR A 638 -12.20 3.72 -7.11
CA THR A 638 -11.82 3.61 -8.52
C THR A 638 -10.46 4.28 -8.72
N ASN A 639 -9.99 4.28 -9.97
CA ASN A 639 -8.89 5.13 -10.42
C ASN A 639 -9.40 6.44 -11.05
N ASN A 640 -10.58 6.92 -10.66
CA ASN A 640 -11.13 8.18 -11.16
C ASN A 640 -10.40 9.41 -10.58
N SER A 641 -9.85 9.25 -9.37
CA SER A 641 -8.95 10.21 -8.74
C SER A 641 -7.47 9.85 -8.94
N GLU A 642 -6.58 10.75 -8.52
CA GLU A 642 -5.15 10.45 -8.50
C GLU A 642 -4.83 9.36 -7.47
N PRO A 643 -3.76 8.55 -7.67
CA PRO A 643 -3.40 7.48 -6.74
C PRO A 643 -3.11 8.00 -5.33
N LEU A 644 -3.49 7.24 -4.31
CA LEU A 644 -3.33 7.64 -2.91
C LEU A 644 -1.94 7.25 -2.40
N ASN A 645 -1.30 8.16 -1.68
CA ASN A 645 -0.08 7.83 -0.93
C ASN A 645 -0.49 7.04 0.31
N MET A 646 -0.10 5.77 0.37
CA MET A 646 -0.59 4.85 1.40
C MET A 646 0.47 3.88 1.90
N ILE A 647 0.28 3.44 3.14
CA ILE A 647 0.77 2.15 3.62
C ILE A 647 -0.37 1.16 3.43
N ARG A 648 -0.11 0.08 2.70
CA ARG A 648 -1.12 -0.94 2.35
C ARG A 648 -0.64 -2.31 2.76
N LEU A 649 -1.56 -3.12 3.29
CA LEU A 649 -1.40 -4.52 3.65
C LEU A 649 -2.44 -5.31 2.88
N ASN A 650 -1.97 -6.18 1.99
CA ASN A 650 -2.83 -6.91 1.07
C ASN A 650 -2.49 -8.41 1.08
N SER A 651 -3.51 -9.27 0.97
CA SER A 651 -3.29 -10.69 0.75
C SER A 651 -2.80 -10.96 -0.67
N THR A 652 -1.64 -11.59 -0.84
CA THR A 652 -1.09 -11.85 -2.18
C THR A 652 -1.92 -12.87 -2.96
N SER A 653 -2.48 -13.87 -2.29
CA SER A 653 -3.39 -14.89 -2.84
C SER A 653 -4.54 -15.19 -1.85
N PRO A 654 -5.60 -15.90 -2.27
CA PRO A 654 -6.67 -16.33 -1.36
C PRO A 654 -6.13 -17.09 -0.13
N THR A 655 -6.46 -16.62 1.06
CA THR A 655 -5.99 -17.19 2.34
C THR A 655 -7.04 -18.09 2.95
N GLN A 656 -6.63 -19.26 3.44
CA GLN A 656 -7.49 -20.13 4.25
C GLN A 656 -7.33 -19.75 5.72
N VAL A 657 -8.41 -19.29 6.36
CA VAL A 657 -8.44 -18.98 7.79
C VAL A 657 -9.04 -20.18 8.54
N PRO A 658 -8.34 -20.78 9.52
CA PRO A 658 -8.87 -21.90 10.29
C PRO A 658 -10.26 -21.60 10.86
N LEU A 659 -11.16 -22.59 10.76
CA LEU A 659 -12.58 -22.52 11.16
C LEU A 659 -13.44 -21.57 10.31
N LEU A 660 -13.02 -20.33 10.06
CA LEU A 660 -13.78 -19.35 9.29
C LEU A 660 -13.98 -19.80 7.84
N SER A 661 -12.90 -20.27 7.19
CA SER A 661 -12.96 -20.70 5.80
C SER A 661 -13.72 -21.99 5.56
N LYS A 662 -14.08 -22.73 6.62
CA LYS A 662 -15.02 -23.87 6.49
C LYS A 662 -16.43 -23.43 6.14
N PHE A 663 -16.82 -22.21 6.51
CA PHE A 663 -18.16 -21.68 6.30
C PHE A 663 -18.19 -20.59 5.22
N LEU A 664 -17.20 -19.70 5.22
CA LEU A 664 -17.15 -18.56 4.31
C LEU A 664 -16.24 -18.76 3.09
N GLY A 665 -15.54 -19.90 3.02
CA GLY A 665 -14.54 -20.16 1.99
C GLY A 665 -13.25 -19.35 2.18
N PRO A 666 -12.39 -19.29 1.15
CA PRO A 666 -11.17 -18.50 1.20
C PRO A 666 -11.47 -17.02 1.48
N LEU A 667 -10.52 -16.35 2.13
CA LEU A 667 -10.56 -14.93 2.45
C LEU A 667 -9.50 -14.19 1.61
N ARG A 668 -9.87 -13.03 1.08
CA ARG A 668 -8.92 -11.97 0.73
C ARG A 668 -9.14 -10.75 1.59
N TYR A 669 -8.05 -10.00 1.83
CA TYR A 669 -8.11 -8.74 2.55
C TYR A 669 -7.21 -7.68 1.90
N ASP A 670 -7.66 -6.44 1.98
CA ASP A 670 -6.93 -5.27 1.55
C ASP A 670 -7.17 -4.13 2.55
N ILE A 671 -6.11 -3.70 3.23
CA ILE A 671 -6.18 -2.74 4.32
C ILE A 671 -5.15 -1.66 4.05
N PHE A 672 -5.53 -0.39 4.16
CA PHE A 672 -4.57 0.69 3.99
C PHE A 672 -4.83 1.87 4.94
N LEU A 673 -3.76 2.62 5.18
CA LEU A 673 -3.80 3.97 5.73
C LEU A 673 -3.08 4.89 4.76
N GLY A 674 -3.80 5.87 4.23
CA GLY A 674 -3.30 6.83 3.25
C GLY A 674 -3.57 8.26 3.65
N GLN A 675 -2.97 9.18 2.90
CA GLN A 675 -3.18 10.61 3.05
C GLN A 675 -4.04 11.12 1.89
N THR A 676 -5.06 11.91 2.21
CA THR A 676 -5.82 12.67 1.22
C THR A 676 -5.05 13.93 0.86
N ASP A 677 -5.20 14.43 -0.36
CA ASP A 677 -4.62 15.69 -0.81
C ASP A 677 -5.71 16.55 -1.45
N GLY A 678 -5.52 17.86 -1.44
CA GLY A 678 -6.46 18.82 -2.06
C GLY A 678 -7.75 19.01 -1.28
N GLN A 679 -7.72 18.79 0.04
CA GLN A 679 -8.77 19.22 0.96
C GLN A 679 -8.46 20.65 1.39
N HIS A 680 -9.47 21.51 1.39
CA HIS A 680 -9.37 22.94 1.62
C HIS A 680 -10.08 23.38 2.89
N PHE A 681 -11.22 22.76 3.20
CA PHE A 681 -12.01 23.18 4.34
C PHE A 681 -12.35 22.01 5.28
N ILE A 682 -12.05 22.20 6.57
CA ILE A 682 -12.44 21.29 7.64
C ILE A 682 -13.26 22.08 8.68
N PHE A 683 -14.46 21.61 8.98
CA PHE A 683 -15.29 22.18 10.05
C PHE A 683 -14.96 21.53 11.39
N THR A 684 -14.51 22.35 12.34
CA THR A 684 -14.01 21.91 13.65
C THR A 684 -14.86 22.50 14.77
N SER A 685 -14.62 22.08 16.01
CA SER A 685 -15.27 22.68 17.20
C SER A 685 -14.98 24.17 17.36
N SER A 686 -13.88 24.64 16.74
CA SER A 686 -13.48 26.05 16.71
C SER A 686 -13.98 26.80 15.47
N GLY A 687 -14.90 26.20 14.71
CA GLY A 687 -15.40 26.73 13.44
C GLY A 687 -14.68 26.17 12.22
N LEU A 688 -14.95 26.77 11.06
CA LEU A 688 -14.38 26.38 9.78
C LEU A 688 -12.89 26.76 9.70
N ARG A 689 -12.05 25.81 9.28
CA ARG A 689 -10.63 26.00 8.97
C ARG A 689 -10.42 25.81 7.47
N GLY A 690 -9.67 26.69 6.83
CA GLY A 690 -9.41 26.67 5.40
C GLY A 690 -9.28 28.08 4.81
N PRO A 691 -9.00 28.23 3.49
CA PRO A 691 -8.78 27.18 2.50
C PRO A 691 -7.39 26.52 2.61
N ASN A 692 -6.44 27.15 3.29
CA ASN A 692 -5.08 26.62 3.43
C ASN A 692 -4.98 25.77 4.71
N LEU A 693 -5.21 24.47 4.57
CA LEU A 693 -5.03 23.53 5.68
C LEU A 693 -3.54 23.26 5.91
N GLY A 694 -3.03 23.55 7.11
CA GLY A 694 -1.64 23.22 7.48
C GLY A 694 -1.36 21.71 7.57
N THR A 695 -2.39 20.87 7.64
CA THR A 695 -2.28 19.41 7.63
C THR A 695 -3.50 18.82 6.94
N GLN A 696 -3.26 18.09 5.86
CA GLN A 696 -4.30 17.35 5.12
C GLN A 696 -4.79 16.14 5.93
N PRO A 697 -6.08 15.76 5.81
CA PRO A 697 -6.61 14.61 6.53
C PRO A 697 -6.11 13.28 5.95
N PHE A 698 -6.27 12.22 6.74
CA PHE A 698 -5.93 10.86 6.38
C PHE A 698 -7.18 10.08 6.00
N ILE A 699 -7.01 9.06 5.17
CA ILE A 699 -8.06 8.12 4.78
C ILE A 699 -7.59 6.71 5.14
N GLN A 700 -8.45 5.94 5.80
CA GLN A 700 -8.21 4.51 6.05
C GLN A 700 -9.23 3.68 5.30
N GLY A 701 -8.83 2.51 4.80
CA GLY A 701 -9.71 1.59 4.10
C GLY A 701 -9.47 0.15 4.50
N GLN A 702 -10.55 -0.63 4.57
CA GLN A 702 -10.56 -2.05 4.89
C GLN A 702 -11.53 -2.75 3.97
N ARG A 703 -11.04 -3.76 3.25
CA ARG A 703 -11.84 -4.65 2.42
C ARG A 703 -11.57 -6.09 2.81
N PHE A 704 -12.63 -6.86 2.96
CA PHE A 704 -12.59 -8.31 3.19
C PHE A 704 -13.54 -8.99 2.21
N SER A 705 -13.02 -9.91 1.42
CA SER A 705 -13.81 -10.65 0.43
C SER A 705 -13.76 -12.15 0.72
N PHE A 706 -14.90 -12.80 0.55
CA PHE A 706 -15.11 -14.21 0.84
C PHE A 706 -15.68 -14.93 -0.37
N LYS A 707 -15.28 -16.19 -0.58
CA LYS A 707 -15.77 -17.02 -1.67
C LYS A 707 -16.28 -18.37 -1.16
N PRO A 708 -17.48 -18.43 -0.56
CA PRO A 708 -18.03 -19.67 0.01
C PRO A 708 -18.17 -20.80 -1.01
N THR A 709 -18.40 -20.46 -2.28
CA THR A 709 -18.42 -21.42 -3.39
C THR A 709 -17.73 -20.81 -4.61
N PRO A 710 -17.29 -21.63 -5.59
CA PRO A 710 -16.79 -21.15 -6.88
C PRO A 710 -17.71 -20.19 -7.66
N ASN A 711 -19.00 -20.15 -7.31
CA ASN A 711 -20.04 -19.40 -8.02
C ASN A 711 -20.58 -18.22 -7.22
N PHE A 712 -20.13 -18.03 -5.98
CA PHE A 712 -20.63 -16.99 -5.09
C PHE A 712 -19.48 -16.34 -4.34
N GLU A 713 -19.36 -15.04 -4.51
CA GLU A 713 -18.39 -14.16 -3.85
C GLU A 713 -19.16 -13.03 -3.19
N PHE A 714 -18.72 -12.61 -2.00
CA PHE A 714 -19.20 -11.38 -1.40
C PHE A 714 -18.06 -10.61 -0.70
N GLY A 715 -18.17 -9.30 -0.71
CA GLY A 715 -17.20 -8.37 -0.14
C GLY A 715 -17.83 -7.46 0.90
N LEU A 716 -17.05 -7.12 1.92
CA LEU A 716 -17.37 -6.11 2.93
C LEU A 716 -16.28 -5.05 2.88
N THR A 717 -16.69 -3.79 2.82
CA THR A 717 -15.76 -2.67 2.75
C THR A 717 -16.12 -1.60 3.77
N LYS A 718 -15.10 -0.99 4.37
CA LYS A 718 -15.25 0.18 5.24
C LYS A 718 -14.13 1.16 4.96
N THR A 719 -14.46 2.43 4.84
CA THR A 719 -13.46 3.50 4.68
C THR A 719 -13.82 4.69 5.54
N GLY A 720 -12.85 5.56 5.83
CA GLY A 720 -13.18 6.85 6.38
C GLY A 720 -12.04 7.87 6.38
N ILE A 721 -12.42 9.14 6.25
CA ILE A 721 -11.54 10.30 6.32
C ILE A 721 -11.49 10.81 7.76
N PHE A 722 -10.31 11.04 8.30
CA PHE A 722 -10.10 11.46 9.68
C PHE A 722 -8.84 12.32 9.86
N GLY A 723 -8.78 13.09 10.95
CA GLY A 723 -7.62 13.94 11.24
C GLY A 723 -7.62 15.25 10.45
N GLY A 724 -6.45 15.85 10.27
CA GLY A 724 -6.29 17.16 9.63
C GLY A 724 -6.39 18.34 10.62
N SER A 725 -6.28 19.56 10.12
CA SER A 725 -6.26 20.77 10.95
C SER A 725 -7.46 20.87 11.92
N GLY A 726 -7.21 20.74 13.22
CA GLY A 726 -8.24 20.76 14.28
C GLY A 726 -8.69 19.39 14.80
N TYR A 727 -8.32 18.30 14.13
CA TYR A 727 -8.54 16.93 14.58
C TYR A 727 -7.21 16.19 14.78
N SER A 728 -7.01 15.60 15.97
CA SER A 728 -5.75 14.94 16.29
C SER A 728 -5.55 13.63 15.54
N LEU A 729 -4.37 13.45 14.91
CA LEU A 729 -3.96 12.16 14.35
C LEU A 729 -3.44 11.24 15.47
N THR A 730 -4.25 10.30 15.93
CA THR A 730 -3.85 9.35 16.98
C THR A 730 -4.37 7.95 16.69
N ALA A 731 -3.72 6.94 17.27
CA ALA A 731 -4.23 5.57 17.24
C ALA A 731 -5.65 5.45 17.80
N GLY A 732 -5.99 6.24 18.83
CA GLY A 732 -7.34 6.26 19.39
C GLY A 732 -8.40 6.83 18.44
N TYR A 733 -8.06 7.88 17.69
CA TYR A 733 -8.95 8.41 16.63
C TYR A 733 -9.07 7.41 15.48
N LEU A 734 -7.96 6.86 14.98
CA LEU A 734 -7.98 5.81 13.96
C LEU A 734 -8.84 4.60 14.38
N PHE A 735 -8.70 4.15 15.64
CA PHE A 735 -9.53 3.08 16.19
C PHE A 735 -11.01 3.49 16.25
N ARG A 736 -11.33 4.72 16.67
CA ARG A 736 -12.70 5.25 16.63
C ARG A 736 -13.24 5.30 15.21
N THR A 737 -12.53 5.88 14.23
CA THR A 737 -12.92 5.91 12.82
C THR A 737 -13.24 4.52 12.30
N THR A 738 -12.41 3.55 12.67
CA THR A 738 -12.49 2.18 12.19
C THR A 738 -13.64 1.40 12.82
N PHE A 739 -13.76 1.42 14.15
CA PHE A 739 -14.60 0.47 14.87
C PHE A 739 -15.86 1.08 15.47
N THR A 740 -15.96 2.41 15.59
CA THR A 740 -17.19 3.00 16.11
C THR A 740 -18.35 2.81 15.16
N ALA A 741 -19.53 2.69 15.74
CA ALA A 741 -20.83 2.77 15.08
C ALA A 741 -21.56 4.09 15.38
N ALA A 742 -21.06 4.90 16.31
CA ALA A 742 -21.71 6.13 16.75
C ALA A 742 -21.57 7.28 15.73
N ASN A 743 -22.68 8.00 15.50
CA ASN A 743 -22.74 9.20 14.67
C ASN A 743 -22.62 10.45 15.54
N TYR A 744 -21.83 11.42 15.07
CA TYR A 744 -21.59 12.69 15.75
C TYR A 744 -21.79 13.84 14.78
N SER A 745 -22.30 14.97 15.29
CA SER A 745 -22.50 16.20 14.52
C SER A 745 -21.18 16.74 13.97
N ALA A 746 -21.26 17.49 12.87
CA ALA A 746 -20.10 18.16 12.30
C ALA A 746 -19.45 19.11 13.33
N GLY A 747 -18.12 19.15 13.37
CA GLY A 747 -17.38 19.98 14.32
C GLY A 747 -17.28 19.42 15.74
N ASP A 748 -17.94 18.31 16.09
CA ASP A 748 -17.74 17.67 17.40
C ASP A 748 -16.27 17.23 17.53
N ALA A 749 -15.61 17.60 18.63
CA ALA A 749 -14.24 17.20 18.93
C ALA A 749 -14.09 15.67 18.97
N LYS A 750 -15.13 14.93 19.38
CA LYS A 750 -15.16 13.47 19.43
C LYS A 750 -15.53 12.81 18.10
N LYS A 751 -15.82 13.59 17.05
CA LYS A 751 -16.21 13.02 15.75
C LYS A 751 -15.12 12.06 15.27
N PRO A 752 -15.46 10.80 14.99
CA PRO A 752 -14.49 9.78 14.60
C PRO A 752 -13.93 10.03 13.19
N GLY A 753 -14.58 10.85 12.39
CA GLY A 753 -14.28 11.07 10.99
C GLY A 753 -15.55 10.99 10.15
N ASP A 754 -15.34 10.94 8.85
CA ASP A 754 -16.34 10.70 7.82
C ASP A 754 -16.24 9.24 7.38
N ARG A 755 -17.29 8.44 7.58
CA ARG A 755 -17.22 6.97 7.46
C ARG A 755 -18.19 6.48 6.40
N ARG A 756 -17.75 5.49 5.64
CA ARG A 756 -18.55 4.80 4.62
C ARG A 756 -18.44 3.29 4.80
N SER A 757 -19.51 2.59 4.46
CA SER A 757 -19.54 1.13 4.40
C SER A 757 -20.06 0.67 3.04
N GLY A 758 -19.58 -0.50 2.61
CA GLY A 758 -19.95 -1.09 1.34
C GLY A 758 -20.11 -2.60 1.46
N PHE A 759 -20.98 -3.14 0.62
CA PHE A 759 -21.20 -4.57 0.47
C PHE A 759 -21.32 -4.89 -1.01
N ASP A 760 -20.67 -5.95 -1.45
CA ASP A 760 -20.74 -6.38 -2.84
C ASP A 760 -20.93 -7.88 -2.95
N VAL A 761 -21.58 -8.32 -4.03
CA VAL A 761 -21.87 -9.72 -4.32
C VAL A 761 -21.64 -10.00 -5.79
N MET A 762 -21.16 -11.21 -6.08
CA MET A 762 -21.12 -11.78 -7.42
C MET A 762 -21.68 -13.19 -7.39
N TYR A 763 -22.55 -13.50 -8.34
CA TYR A 763 -23.21 -14.79 -8.44
C TYR A 763 -23.30 -15.30 -9.88
N ARG A 764 -22.75 -16.48 -10.13
CA ARG A 764 -22.88 -17.17 -11.44
C ARG A 764 -24.21 -17.89 -11.50
N ILE A 765 -25.04 -17.50 -12.46
CA ILE A 765 -26.45 -17.88 -12.52
C ILE A 765 -26.59 -19.40 -12.76
N PRO A 766 -27.34 -20.15 -11.94
CA PRO A 766 -27.58 -21.58 -12.16
C PRO A 766 -28.08 -21.88 -13.57
N ARG A 767 -27.64 -23.01 -14.16
CA ARG A 767 -27.88 -23.41 -15.56
C ARG A 767 -27.26 -22.49 -16.64
N LEU A 768 -26.72 -21.34 -16.26
CA LEU A 768 -25.99 -20.40 -17.12
C LEU A 768 -24.60 -20.08 -16.55
N ARG A 769 -24.08 -20.94 -15.67
CA ARG A 769 -22.83 -20.66 -14.94
C ARG A 769 -21.68 -20.43 -15.91
N ASP A 770 -21.67 -21.13 -17.03
CA ASP A 770 -20.69 -21.08 -18.11
C ASP A 770 -20.77 -19.84 -19.01
N ARG A 771 -21.63 -18.86 -18.70
CA ARG A 771 -21.83 -17.68 -19.55
C ARG A 771 -22.37 -16.44 -18.86
N LEU A 772 -23.08 -16.54 -17.74
CA LEU A 772 -23.81 -15.41 -17.13
C LEU A 772 -23.48 -15.26 -15.65
N THR A 773 -22.99 -14.08 -15.31
CA THR A 773 -22.73 -13.63 -13.95
C THR A 773 -23.58 -12.40 -13.65
N TRP A 774 -24.25 -12.39 -12.50
CA TRP A 774 -24.87 -11.19 -11.93
C TRP A 774 -23.98 -10.67 -10.80
N TYR A 775 -23.95 -9.36 -10.63
CA TYR A 775 -23.28 -8.73 -9.51
C TYR A 775 -24.03 -7.48 -9.06
N ALA A 776 -23.81 -7.13 -7.80
CA ALA A 776 -24.32 -5.91 -7.21
C ALA A 776 -23.36 -5.39 -6.15
N GLU A 777 -23.40 -4.10 -5.91
CA GLU A 777 -22.74 -3.45 -4.80
C GLU A 777 -23.64 -2.37 -4.21
N GLU A 778 -23.55 -2.22 -2.90
CA GLU A 778 -24.25 -1.21 -2.12
C GLU A 778 -23.23 -0.36 -1.37
N PHE A 779 -23.55 0.92 -1.23
CA PHE A 779 -22.71 1.93 -0.60
C PHE A 779 -23.56 2.79 0.34
N SER A 780 -23.13 2.88 1.60
CA SER A 780 -23.76 3.75 2.59
C SER A 780 -22.77 4.74 3.16
N GLU A 781 -23.26 5.93 3.39
CA GLU A 781 -22.61 6.99 4.17
C GLU A 781 -23.07 6.89 5.63
N ASP A 782 -22.14 7.06 6.58
CA ASP A 782 -22.30 7.07 8.04
C ASP A 782 -22.98 5.85 8.70
N GLU A 783 -23.50 4.88 7.92
CA GLU A 783 -24.09 3.64 8.40
C GLU A 783 -23.07 2.50 8.55
N ILE A 784 -23.37 1.57 9.46
CA ILE A 784 -22.48 0.44 9.80
C ILE A 784 -22.32 -0.53 8.62
N SER A 785 -23.41 -0.82 7.92
CA SER A 785 -23.42 -1.68 6.73
C SER A 785 -24.67 -1.43 5.90
N PRO A 786 -24.55 -1.38 4.56
CA PRO A 786 -25.70 -1.17 3.66
C PRO A 786 -26.77 -2.26 3.76
N ILE A 787 -26.40 -3.49 4.14
CA ILE A 787 -27.31 -4.64 4.24
C ILE A 787 -28.47 -4.37 5.22
N PHE A 788 -28.21 -3.63 6.30
CA PHE A 788 -29.22 -3.28 7.30
C PHE A 788 -30.02 -2.02 6.92
N PHE A 789 -29.55 -1.28 5.92
CA PHE A 789 -30.10 0.01 5.50
C PHE A 789 -30.21 0.11 3.96
N PRO A 790 -30.83 -0.87 3.26
CA PRO A 790 -30.83 -0.90 1.79
C PRO A 790 -31.60 0.26 1.17
N ARG A 791 -32.62 0.80 1.86
CA ARG A 791 -33.38 1.99 1.43
C ARG A 791 -32.62 3.31 1.59
N MET A 792 -31.44 3.24 2.21
CA MET A 792 -30.57 4.37 2.54
C MET A 792 -29.18 4.21 1.93
N SER A 793 -29.05 3.32 0.94
CA SER A 793 -27.80 2.97 0.30
C SER A 793 -27.88 3.22 -1.19
N ALA A 794 -26.84 3.82 -1.74
CA ALA A 794 -26.61 3.84 -3.18
C ALA A 794 -26.34 2.41 -3.64
N MET A 795 -26.72 2.08 -4.87
CA MET A 795 -26.54 0.74 -5.40
C MET A 795 -26.10 0.78 -6.86
N ARG A 796 -25.23 -0.16 -7.20
CA ARG A 796 -24.94 -0.55 -8.58
C ARG A 796 -25.28 -2.02 -8.74
N SER A 797 -25.86 -2.39 -9.87
CA SER A 797 -26.05 -3.79 -10.24
C SER A 797 -25.77 -3.99 -11.71
N GLY A 798 -25.19 -5.14 -12.06
CA GLY A 798 -24.88 -5.47 -13.43
C GLY A 798 -25.00 -6.95 -13.75
N ILE A 799 -25.06 -7.22 -15.05
CA ILE A 799 -24.94 -8.56 -15.61
C ILE A 799 -23.75 -8.58 -16.56
N TYR A 800 -23.00 -9.69 -16.52
CA TYR A 800 -21.94 -9.99 -17.47
C TYR A 800 -22.23 -11.31 -18.17
N ALA A 801 -22.49 -11.23 -19.47
CA ALA A 801 -22.62 -12.37 -20.36
C ALA A 801 -21.29 -12.57 -21.10
N ALA A 802 -20.47 -13.54 -20.68
CA ALA A 802 -19.13 -13.81 -21.24
C ALA A 802 -19.16 -14.32 -22.71
N ARG A 803 -20.34 -14.77 -23.16
CA ARG A 803 -20.66 -15.09 -24.56
C ARG A 803 -22.15 -14.91 -24.84
N LEU A 804 -22.49 -14.44 -26.03
CA LEU A 804 -23.87 -14.36 -26.51
C LEU A 804 -24.30 -15.64 -27.26
N PRO A 805 -25.60 -16.00 -27.26
CA PRO A 805 -26.12 -17.14 -28.02
C PRO A 805 -25.76 -17.03 -29.51
N GLY A 806 -25.12 -18.06 -30.07
CA GLY A 806 -24.67 -18.08 -31.46
C GLY A 806 -23.43 -17.21 -31.76
N LEU A 807 -22.93 -16.45 -30.79
CA LEU A 807 -21.80 -15.52 -30.95
C LEU A 807 -20.76 -15.76 -29.83
N PRO A 808 -19.96 -16.84 -29.90
CA PRO A 808 -19.06 -17.25 -28.82
C PRO A 808 -17.92 -16.25 -28.53
N ARG A 809 -17.62 -15.38 -29.50
CA ARG A 809 -16.58 -14.33 -29.43
C ARG A 809 -17.09 -12.98 -28.93
N VAL A 810 -18.38 -12.84 -28.67
CA VAL A 810 -19.00 -11.56 -28.29
C VAL A 810 -19.49 -11.65 -26.86
N ASP A 811 -19.00 -10.75 -26.01
CA ASP A 811 -19.53 -10.57 -24.66
C ASP A 811 -20.47 -9.37 -24.58
N LEU A 812 -21.26 -9.31 -23.51
CA LEU A 812 -22.13 -8.19 -23.19
C LEU A 812 -22.10 -7.94 -21.69
N ARG A 813 -21.96 -6.66 -21.32
CA ARG A 813 -22.07 -6.18 -19.96
C ARG A 813 -23.08 -5.04 -19.91
N VAL A 814 -23.94 -5.05 -18.91
CA VAL A 814 -24.92 -3.99 -18.66
C VAL A 814 -24.93 -3.72 -17.16
N GLU A 815 -24.79 -2.46 -16.78
CA GLU A 815 -24.74 -2.00 -15.39
C GLU A 815 -25.72 -0.82 -15.21
N GLY A 816 -26.49 -0.83 -14.13
CA GLY A 816 -27.25 0.31 -13.65
C GLY A 816 -26.67 0.79 -12.32
N VAL A 817 -26.67 2.09 -12.09
CA VAL A 817 -26.15 2.70 -10.87
C VAL A 817 -27.04 3.87 -10.44
N TYR A 818 -27.18 4.07 -9.13
CA TYR A 818 -27.79 5.27 -8.59
C TYR A 818 -27.17 5.70 -7.26
N THR A 819 -27.11 7.01 -7.06
CA THR A 819 -26.84 7.71 -5.80
C THR A 819 -28.01 8.66 -5.43
N ASP A 820 -29.03 8.83 -6.29
CA ASP A 820 -30.24 9.65 -6.05
C ASP A 820 -31.30 8.95 -5.17
N VAL A 821 -30.92 8.48 -3.98
CA VAL A 821 -31.78 7.62 -3.14
C VAL A 821 -33.05 8.36 -2.65
N PRO A 822 -34.26 8.04 -3.15
CA PRO A 822 -35.45 8.86 -2.88
C PRO A 822 -35.96 8.82 -1.44
N SER A 823 -35.67 7.73 -0.71
CA SER A 823 -36.09 7.54 0.69
C SER A 823 -35.06 8.04 1.69
N TYR A 824 -33.96 8.63 1.23
CA TYR A 824 -32.91 9.14 2.09
C TYR A 824 -33.32 10.53 2.60
N GLY A 825 -33.84 10.59 3.83
CA GLY A 825 -34.39 11.80 4.45
C GLY A 825 -33.34 12.87 4.82
N ALA A 826 -32.20 12.89 4.11
CA ALA A 826 -31.03 13.73 4.39
C ALA A 826 -30.92 14.97 3.49
N GLY A 827 -31.83 15.15 2.54
CA GLY A 827 -31.70 16.13 1.47
C GLY A 827 -30.95 15.58 0.26
N LYS A 828 -30.70 16.46 -0.71
CA LYS A 828 -30.07 16.16 -2.01
C LYS A 828 -28.57 16.46 -1.98
N GLY A 829 -27.80 15.71 -2.74
CA GLY A 829 -26.35 15.80 -2.90
C GLY A 829 -25.59 15.08 -1.78
N TYR A 830 -26.16 14.03 -1.18
CA TYR A 830 -25.62 13.51 0.09
C TYR A 830 -24.48 12.50 -0.06
N PHE A 831 -24.57 11.56 -1.01
CA PHE A 831 -23.49 10.58 -1.21
C PHE A 831 -22.20 11.30 -1.59
N TYR A 832 -21.04 10.84 -1.10
CA TYR A 832 -19.73 11.47 -1.29
C TYR A 832 -19.54 12.84 -0.63
N PHE A 833 -20.58 13.38 0.01
CA PHE A 833 -20.52 14.64 0.74
C PHE A 833 -20.19 14.45 2.22
N ASN A 834 -19.57 15.46 2.84
CA ASN A 834 -19.39 15.48 4.28
C ASN A 834 -19.40 16.90 4.87
N ALA A 835 -20.15 17.09 5.95
CA ALA A 835 -20.23 18.37 6.64
C ALA A 835 -19.00 18.72 7.50
N THR A 836 -18.08 17.78 7.73
CA THR A 836 -16.80 18.03 8.42
C THR A 836 -15.67 18.24 7.42
N TYR A 837 -15.51 17.34 6.45
CA TYR A 837 -14.51 17.43 5.38
C TYR A 837 -15.20 17.94 4.11
N ARG A 838 -15.13 19.25 3.87
CA ARG A 838 -16.05 19.92 2.93
C ARG A 838 -15.81 19.57 1.47
N ASP A 839 -14.57 19.27 1.09
CA ASP A 839 -14.28 18.80 -0.27
C ASP A 839 -14.78 17.36 -0.50
N GLY A 840 -15.35 16.72 0.53
CA GLY A 840 -16.00 15.42 0.43
C GLY A 840 -15.04 14.29 0.12
N PHE A 841 -15.58 13.23 -0.47
CA PHE A 841 -14.84 12.03 -0.85
C PHE A 841 -14.04 12.21 -2.14
N THR A 842 -13.14 13.19 -2.13
CA THR A 842 -12.33 13.60 -3.27
C THR A 842 -10.84 13.64 -2.93
N LYS A 843 -10.02 13.57 -3.98
CA LYS A 843 -8.60 13.89 -3.95
C LYS A 843 -8.29 14.87 -5.06
N ASN A 844 -7.72 16.03 -4.71
CA ASN A 844 -7.46 17.13 -5.66
C ASN A 844 -8.71 17.49 -6.48
N GLY A 845 -9.89 17.48 -5.86
CA GLY A 845 -11.19 17.76 -6.48
C GLY A 845 -11.72 16.68 -7.43
N ASN A 846 -10.98 15.57 -7.65
CA ASN A 846 -11.51 14.40 -8.34
C ASN A 846 -12.18 13.46 -7.33
N ILE A 847 -13.37 12.96 -7.66
CA ILE A 847 -14.06 11.97 -6.84
C ILE A 847 -13.28 10.66 -6.78
N ILE A 848 -13.14 10.08 -5.58
CA ILE A 848 -12.44 8.82 -5.34
C ILE A 848 -13.29 7.61 -5.79
N GLY A 849 -14.62 7.74 -5.69
CA GLY A 849 -15.61 6.73 -6.06
C GLY A 849 -15.99 6.74 -7.54
N ASP A 850 -17.27 6.48 -7.79
CA ASP A 850 -17.85 6.25 -9.11
C ASP A 850 -18.04 7.57 -9.91
N TRP A 851 -18.01 7.47 -11.23
CA TRP A 851 -18.24 8.58 -12.16
C TRP A 851 -19.67 9.12 -12.10
N ILE A 852 -20.63 8.35 -11.57
CA ILE A 852 -22.03 8.79 -11.44
C ILE A 852 -22.17 10.02 -10.53
N GLY A 853 -21.21 10.24 -9.63
CA GLY A 853 -21.20 11.41 -8.76
C GLY A 853 -22.36 11.45 -7.77
N ARG A 854 -22.75 12.67 -7.40
CA ARG A 854 -23.76 12.96 -6.38
C ARG A 854 -25.15 13.06 -6.99
N ASP A 855 -26.14 12.44 -6.34
CA ASP A 855 -27.54 12.44 -6.78
C ASP A 855 -27.74 12.09 -8.26
N GLY A 856 -26.92 11.17 -8.75
CA GLY A 856 -26.95 10.69 -10.11
C GLY A 856 -27.65 9.34 -10.21
N ARG A 857 -28.26 9.07 -11.36
CA ARG A 857 -28.64 7.72 -11.79
C ARG A 857 -28.23 7.50 -13.23
N GLY A 858 -27.82 6.28 -13.54
CA GLY A 858 -27.23 6.00 -14.84
C GLY A 858 -27.23 4.55 -15.23
N VAL A 859 -26.95 4.33 -16.51
CA VAL A 859 -26.77 3.01 -17.11
C VAL A 859 -25.50 3.04 -17.93
N SER A 860 -24.75 1.94 -17.91
CA SER A 860 -23.67 1.70 -18.86
C SER A 860 -23.82 0.32 -19.48
N ALA A 861 -23.49 0.21 -20.77
CA ALA A 861 -23.47 -1.04 -21.49
C ALA A 861 -22.22 -1.12 -22.34
N ALA A 862 -21.58 -2.28 -22.38
CA ALA A 862 -20.41 -2.53 -23.22
C ALA A 862 -20.52 -3.91 -23.85
N SER A 863 -20.14 -4.03 -25.12
CA SER A 863 -20.02 -5.31 -25.81
C SER A 863 -18.67 -5.41 -26.49
N THR A 864 -17.94 -6.47 -26.19
CA THR A 864 -16.59 -6.70 -26.72
C THR A 864 -16.60 -7.87 -27.69
N ILE A 865 -16.11 -7.64 -28.91
CA ILE A 865 -15.85 -8.65 -29.93
C ILE A 865 -14.38 -9.03 -29.84
N TRP A 866 -14.13 -10.28 -29.46
CA TRP A 866 -12.79 -10.80 -29.24
C TRP A 866 -12.27 -11.53 -30.48
N LEU A 867 -11.15 -11.06 -31.02
CA LEU A 867 -10.43 -11.76 -32.11
C LEU A 867 -9.34 -12.67 -31.55
N SER A 868 -8.73 -12.26 -30.43
CA SER A 868 -7.78 -13.03 -29.61
C SER A 868 -7.71 -12.41 -28.21
N ALA A 869 -6.86 -12.89 -27.30
CA ALA A 869 -6.67 -12.27 -25.98
C ALA A 869 -6.28 -10.78 -26.01
N LYS A 870 -5.50 -10.36 -27.02
CA LYS A 870 -4.95 -9.00 -27.11
C LYS A 870 -5.44 -8.22 -28.34
N ASN A 871 -6.40 -8.78 -29.08
CA ASN A 871 -7.03 -8.12 -30.24
C ASN A 871 -8.55 -8.14 -30.05
N SER A 872 -9.15 -6.96 -29.89
CA SER A 872 -10.59 -6.83 -29.64
C SER A 872 -11.15 -5.49 -30.12
N PHE A 873 -12.46 -5.47 -30.36
CA PHE A 873 -13.25 -4.27 -30.58
C PHE A 873 -14.31 -4.16 -29.49
N GLN A 874 -14.57 -2.95 -28.99
CA GLN A 874 -15.57 -2.70 -27.98
C GLN A 874 -16.51 -1.58 -28.40
N LEU A 875 -17.80 -1.83 -28.25
CA LEU A 875 -18.86 -0.83 -28.35
C LEU A 875 -19.30 -0.49 -26.92
N GLY A 876 -19.36 0.81 -26.60
CA GLY A 876 -19.77 1.30 -25.30
C GLY A 876 -20.92 2.30 -25.40
N TYR A 877 -21.78 2.27 -24.40
CA TYR A 877 -22.82 3.26 -24.13
C TYR A 877 -22.81 3.62 -22.66
N ARG A 878 -22.97 4.90 -22.33
CA ARG A 878 -23.13 5.39 -20.96
C ARG A 878 -24.15 6.52 -20.93
N GLU A 879 -24.99 6.54 -19.91
CA GLU A 879 -25.89 7.65 -19.61
C GLU A 879 -25.87 7.96 -18.12
N GLY A 880 -25.87 9.24 -17.78
CA GLY A 880 -26.06 9.73 -16.43
C GLY A 880 -27.09 10.85 -16.40
N VAL A 881 -27.93 10.86 -15.37
CA VAL A 881 -28.93 11.90 -15.09
C VAL A 881 -28.77 12.33 -13.64
N VAL A 882 -28.62 13.63 -13.42
CA VAL A 882 -28.56 14.24 -12.08
C VAL A 882 -29.95 14.75 -11.71
N ASP A 883 -30.35 14.51 -10.46
CA ASP A 883 -31.66 14.91 -9.92
C ASP A 883 -31.89 16.43 -10.02
N GLN A 884 -33.10 16.85 -10.38
CA GLN A 884 -33.42 18.27 -10.60
C GLN A 884 -33.28 19.13 -9.34
N GLU A 885 -33.45 18.54 -8.16
CA GLU A 885 -33.28 19.25 -6.89
C GLU A 885 -31.81 19.52 -6.56
N PHE A 886 -30.88 18.79 -7.19
CA PHE A 886 -29.44 19.03 -7.07
C PHE A 886 -28.92 19.80 -8.29
N LEU A 887 -28.60 21.08 -8.10
CA LEU A 887 -28.04 21.95 -9.15
C LEU A 887 -28.88 22.02 -10.45
N GLN A 888 -30.21 22.05 -10.32
CA GLN A 888 -31.16 22.08 -11.45
C GLN A 888 -31.10 20.82 -12.33
N GLY A 889 -30.42 19.77 -11.88
CA GLY A 889 -30.21 18.52 -12.58
C GLY A 889 -29.40 18.64 -13.87
N GLY A 890 -29.52 17.62 -14.71
CA GLY A 890 -28.89 17.57 -16.01
C GLY A 890 -28.69 16.14 -16.48
N ARG A 891 -28.13 15.99 -17.67
CA ARG A 891 -27.86 14.66 -18.25
C ARG A 891 -26.65 14.66 -19.16
N TYR A 892 -26.02 13.51 -19.30
CA TYR A 892 -25.04 13.24 -20.36
C TYR A 892 -25.20 11.82 -20.91
N GLN A 893 -24.82 11.65 -22.16
CA GLN A 893 -24.89 10.41 -22.92
C GLN A 893 -23.63 10.26 -23.75
N ASP A 894 -23.00 9.09 -23.66
CA ASP A 894 -21.77 8.75 -24.38
C ASP A 894 -21.97 7.50 -25.22
N PHE A 895 -21.47 7.55 -26.45
CA PHE A 895 -21.30 6.40 -27.32
C PHE A 895 -19.83 6.27 -27.64
N SER A 896 -19.25 5.09 -27.44
CA SER A 896 -17.84 4.85 -27.72
C SER A 896 -17.60 3.62 -28.59
N LEU A 897 -16.57 3.73 -29.42
CA LEU A 897 -16.00 2.63 -30.18
C LEU A 897 -14.51 2.56 -29.85
N GLY A 898 -14.08 1.43 -29.31
CA GLY A 898 -12.68 1.14 -28.97
C GLY A 898 -12.14 -0.06 -29.71
N GLY A 899 -10.83 -0.07 -29.95
CA GLY A 899 -10.11 -1.21 -30.49
C GLY A 899 -8.74 -1.36 -29.82
N SER A 900 -8.32 -2.59 -29.57
CA SER A 900 -6.97 -2.93 -29.09
C SER A 900 -6.36 -3.94 -30.04
N PHE A 901 -5.08 -3.75 -30.39
CA PHE A 901 -4.38 -4.54 -31.40
C PHE A 901 -2.95 -4.82 -30.98
N ASN A 902 -2.52 -6.05 -31.22
CA ASN A 902 -1.12 -6.42 -31.15
C ASN A 902 -0.49 -6.21 -32.54
N LEU A 903 0.37 -5.20 -32.69
CA LEU A 903 1.02 -4.89 -33.97
C LEU A 903 2.24 -5.78 -34.21
N ARG A 904 2.98 -6.09 -33.14
CA ARG A 904 4.15 -6.99 -33.06
C ARG A 904 4.17 -7.64 -31.68
N SER A 905 4.98 -8.66 -31.42
CA SER A 905 5.03 -9.31 -30.10
C SER A 905 5.25 -8.35 -28.92
N ASP A 906 5.99 -7.25 -29.17
CA ASP A 906 6.38 -6.23 -28.21
C ASP A 906 5.72 -4.85 -28.41
N VAL A 907 4.83 -4.69 -29.41
CA VAL A 907 4.17 -3.41 -29.70
C VAL A 907 2.66 -3.58 -29.78
N TYR A 908 1.97 -2.86 -28.90
CA TYR A 908 0.52 -2.82 -28.76
C TYR A 908 0.00 -1.44 -29.15
N ALA A 909 -1.16 -1.40 -29.78
CA ALA A 909 -1.87 -0.15 -30.04
C ALA A 909 -3.32 -0.25 -29.59
N SER A 910 -3.85 0.82 -29.03
CA SER A 910 -5.28 0.97 -28.79
C SER A 910 -5.77 2.30 -29.35
N ALA A 911 -7.02 2.31 -29.80
CA ALA A 911 -7.68 3.50 -30.29
C ALA A 911 -9.12 3.55 -29.78
N THR A 912 -9.58 4.73 -29.40
CA THR A 912 -10.96 4.96 -28.96
C THR A 912 -11.50 6.23 -29.59
N VAL A 913 -12.78 6.20 -29.95
CA VAL A 913 -13.55 7.39 -30.32
C VAL A 913 -14.80 7.39 -29.46
N GLN A 914 -15.09 8.54 -28.83
CA GLN A 914 -16.26 8.76 -28.00
C GLN A 914 -17.01 9.98 -28.53
N TYR A 915 -18.32 9.85 -28.74
CA TYR A 915 -19.25 10.94 -28.92
C TYR A 915 -20.01 11.14 -27.62
N GLU A 916 -19.96 12.34 -27.07
CA GLU A 916 -20.62 12.74 -25.83
C GLU A 916 -21.63 13.85 -26.14
N HIS A 917 -22.82 13.73 -25.57
CA HIS A 917 -23.87 14.75 -25.60
C HIS A 917 -24.31 15.04 -24.16
N TRP A 918 -24.23 16.30 -23.74
CA TRP A 918 -24.62 16.68 -22.39
C TRP A 918 -25.46 17.95 -22.34
N ALA A 919 -26.33 18.03 -21.34
CA ALA A 919 -27.19 19.17 -21.08
C ALA A 919 -27.32 19.39 -19.57
N PHE A 920 -26.60 20.40 -19.08
CA PHE A 920 -26.65 20.86 -17.69
C PHE A 920 -27.08 22.32 -17.70
N PRO A 921 -28.33 22.66 -17.31
CA PRO A 921 -28.85 24.03 -17.39
C PRO A 921 -27.99 25.07 -16.69
N VAL A 922 -27.36 24.67 -15.57
CA VAL A 922 -26.41 25.51 -14.83
C VAL A 922 -25.18 25.84 -15.66
N LEU A 923 -24.60 24.86 -16.36
CA LEU A 923 -23.36 25.05 -17.14
C LEU A 923 -23.62 25.76 -18.48
N SER A 924 -24.75 25.46 -19.15
CA SER A 924 -25.08 26.01 -20.45
C SER A 924 -26.60 25.96 -20.69
N GLY A 925 -27.15 27.08 -21.22
CA GLY A 925 -28.56 27.16 -21.62
C GLY A 925 -28.90 26.35 -22.88
N VAL A 926 -27.90 25.82 -23.59
CA VAL A 926 -28.08 24.93 -24.75
C VAL A 926 -27.28 23.63 -24.58
N PRO A 927 -27.80 22.48 -25.03
CA PRO A 927 -27.06 21.22 -25.01
C PRO A 927 -25.73 21.33 -25.77
N GLN A 928 -24.72 20.61 -25.29
CA GLN A 928 -23.38 20.57 -25.85
C GLN A 928 -23.08 19.18 -26.42
N ASN A 929 -22.23 19.15 -27.43
CA ASN A 929 -21.71 17.92 -28.02
C ASN A 929 -20.19 17.95 -27.98
N ASN A 930 -19.59 16.77 -27.82
CA ASN A 930 -18.17 16.59 -27.77
C ASN A 930 -17.78 15.29 -28.50
N VAL A 931 -16.64 15.33 -29.18
CA VAL A 931 -16.02 14.13 -29.76
C VAL A 931 -14.60 14.06 -29.23
N SER A 932 -14.29 12.95 -28.56
CA SER A 932 -12.96 12.65 -28.04
C SER A 932 -12.39 11.47 -28.81
N SER A 933 -11.17 11.61 -29.34
CA SER A 933 -10.47 10.54 -30.05
C SER A 933 -9.11 10.31 -29.43
N SER A 934 -8.80 9.08 -29.05
CA SER A 934 -7.51 8.72 -28.45
C SER A 934 -6.83 7.61 -29.25
N VAL A 935 -5.51 7.70 -29.39
CA VAL A 935 -4.65 6.63 -29.89
C VAL A 935 -3.49 6.46 -28.93
N GLN A 936 -3.29 5.23 -28.45
CA GLN A 936 -2.16 4.86 -27.61
C GLN A 936 -1.31 3.81 -28.31
N ILE A 937 0.01 4.00 -28.23
CA ILE A 937 1.00 2.99 -28.61
C ILE A 937 1.78 2.62 -27.35
N THR A 938 1.94 1.33 -27.11
CA THR A 938 2.65 0.78 -25.96
C THR A 938 3.69 -0.21 -26.44
N TYR A 939 4.95 0.07 -26.11
CA TYR A 939 6.09 -0.80 -26.34
C TYR A 939 6.45 -1.56 -25.07
N ARG A 940 6.60 -2.88 -25.14
CA ARG A 940 6.97 -3.76 -24.02
C ARG A 940 8.28 -4.49 -24.34
N PRO A 941 9.45 -3.94 -23.95
CA PRO A 941 10.73 -4.51 -24.34
C PRO A 941 10.99 -5.85 -23.63
N GLU A 942 11.05 -6.93 -24.39
CA GLU A 942 11.43 -8.25 -23.86
C GLU A 942 12.93 -8.35 -23.54
N HIS A 943 13.77 -7.61 -24.26
CA HIS A 943 15.23 -7.64 -24.13
C HIS A 943 15.78 -6.79 -22.97
N LEU A 944 14.96 -5.91 -22.37
CA LEU A 944 15.33 -5.08 -21.21
C LEU A 944 14.85 -5.71 -19.90
N ARG A 945 15.11 -7.01 -19.77
CA ARG A 945 14.81 -7.82 -18.59
C ARG A 945 16.12 -8.39 -18.07
N LEU A 946 16.55 -7.95 -16.89
CA LEU A 946 17.66 -8.57 -16.18
C LEU A 946 17.08 -9.59 -15.21
N ILE A 947 17.41 -10.86 -15.43
CA ILE A 947 16.92 -11.99 -14.64
C ILE A 947 18.09 -12.59 -13.87
N GLY A 948 17.96 -12.72 -12.56
CA GLY A 948 18.93 -13.41 -11.72
C GLY A 948 18.81 -14.92 -11.87
N GLY A 949 19.94 -15.63 -11.96
CA GLY A 949 19.98 -17.10 -11.91
C GLY A 949 20.26 -17.81 -13.24
N GLY A 950 20.38 -17.10 -14.37
CA GLY A 950 20.94 -17.66 -15.60
C GLY A 950 22.46 -17.66 -15.55
N THR A 951 23.10 -18.84 -15.54
CA THR A 951 24.51 -18.97 -15.92
C THR A 951 24.69 -18.37 -17.32
N LYS A 952 25.56 -17.37 -17.43
CA LYS A 952 26.20 -17.03 -18.70
C LYS A 952 27.23 -18.07 -19.05
#